data_AF-A0A0F8DBX5-F1
#
_entry.id   AF-A0A0F8DBX5-F1
#
_cell.length_a   1.000
_cell.length_b   1.000
_cell.length_c   1.000
_cell.angle_alpha   90.00
_cell.angle_beta   90.00
_cell.angle_gamma   90.00
#
_symmetry.space_group_name_H-M   'P 1'
#
loop_
_entity.id
_entity.type
_entity.pdbx_description
1 polymer ?
#
loop_
_entity_poly.entity_id
_entity_poly.type
_entity_poly.pdbx_seq_one_letter_code
_entity_poly.pdbx_strand_id
1 'polypeptide(L)'
;MADKTPFLAGFSFLFNEIRLISRSKLTLISIFLTVLATVLGLNDIDYTNERSLVGLAKTSFTVTLGPAQYAAITGSLLFAVLTLILLSKDHRHNSKDILNTSCNYSQLLVFRTAAILFYGIFTVVLGSIALYAVQVFVLKIAFDPVVSLSGLLVITLAGIFFTVLICSGLYLITEDLDISFLIYCILFFMSIGSSNYLLMWVRAPVVMYSDFGGILPVFKLVLYNRLFWIFVSTGIFTFGLLCRRRYESNLSLSLKLNAKQFWIPVLVLLLLGASLFVYINEPYINRNDSVFKTELKANENVKLTNVYSNVQFFPVNQSLSARVLYEFEKESGTEYIDFITNSGLHIKKLTVNGVEAPNSLKSIKGTDKVRLEVPAESRNVTIDISYAGKLKYPSSIGFPGYISKESIYLLENSHWIFEPLTGSKDMIEIKGSVTAPKNLVMVVPGELTGVLEEHGRKTWEYSALSNDFSPGVFAGNYEVKKMLAGSTEIEFYYSPKHRAYIEALGIENYLINIVSYYEKNIGVYPYQEYPLKIVESSIYKTGGHSTLNIVTVSEYVFNRELDREIGGDSDGFSPDLTSLKDITFVGDMDLLAHEIAHQWWGTGVFVEENPPWSSEGLADYLAYKYVTEEFGSYASGYILAMWKGGVDSMENSYYYANPKMLENLPEKQRQKYEMETRKIELYSQMPMLLLRAEELLGEESFFIKLSDIYAEYRFKSLSYEEFLSSTGLSEVDLDEDPVKGKETGTKETAEREAVFDE
;
A
#
# COMPACT_ATOMS: atom_id res chain seq x y z
N MET A 1 -24.87 53.19 17.75
CA MET A 1 -25.77 52.98 16.59
C MET A 1 -24.93 53.00 15.32
N ALA A 2 -24.54 51.82 14.83
CA ALA A 2 -24.12 51.57 13.44
C ALA A 2 -24.00 50.04 13.24
N ASP A 3 -24.98 49.28 13.73
CA ASP A 3 -25.13 47.87 13.41
C ASP A 3 -26.18 47.79 12.30
N LYS A 4 -25.68 47.58 11.07
CA LYS A 4 -26.35 47.08 9.85
C LYS A 4 -25.68 47.71 8.63
N THR A 5 -24.43 47.34 8.36
CA THR A 5 -23.98 47.32 6.97
C THR A 5 -24.74 46.19 6.26
N PRO A 6 -25.54 46.48 5.21
CA PRO A 6 -26.28 45.45 4.49
C PRO A 6 -25.30 44.47 3.85
N PHE A 7 -25.67 43.19 3.79
CA PHE A 7 -24.89 42.08 3.22
C PHE A 7 -24.27 42.39 1.84
N LEU A 8 -24.92 43.24 1.04
CA LEU A 8 -24.44 43.73 -0.26
C LEU A 8 -23.19 44.63 -0.20
N ALA A 9 -22.96 45.38 0.89
CA ALA A 9 -21.77 46.20 1.06
C ALA A 9 -20.50 45.37 1.33
N GLY A 10 -20.65 44.17 1.91
CA GLY A 10 -19.54 43.25 2.19
C GLY A 10 -18.86 42.72 0.93
N PHE A 11 -19.62 42.52 -0.16
CA PHE A 11 -19.07 42.10 -1.45
C PHE A 11 -18.14 43.15 -2.05
N SER A 12 -18.44 44.44 -1.89
CA SER A 12 -17.54 45.50 -2.36
C SER A 12 -16.19 45.48 -1.67
N PHE A 13 -16.12 45.11 -0.38
CA PHE A 13 -14.85 44.96 0.34
C PHE A 13 -14.05 43.76 -0.17
N LEU A 14 -14.72 42.62 -0.40
CA LEU A 14 -14.07 41.45 -0.98
C LEU A 14 -13.50 41.73 -2.37
N PHE A 15 -14.27 42.35 -3.28
CA PHE A 15 -13.79 42.71 -4.62
C PHE A 15 -12.61 43.70 -4.57
N ASN A 16 -12.63 44.63 -3.62
CA ASN A 16 -11.52 45.56 -3.42
C ASN A 16 -10.25 44.82 -2.95
N GLU A 17 -10.35 43.92 -1.97
CA GLU A 17 -9.20 43.11 -1.53
C GLU A 17 -8.68 42.22 -2.67
N ILE A 18 -9.56 41.56 -3.44
CA ILE A 18 -9.16 40.78 -4.63
C ILE A 18 -8.37 41.66 -5.60
N ARG A 19 -8.86 42.86 -5.91
CA ARG A 19 -8.19 43.81 -6.82
C ARG A 19 -6.87 44.34 -6.25
N LEU A 20 -6.75 44.47 -4.94
CA LEU A 20 -5.54 44.97 -4.29
C LEU A 20 -4.46 43.88 -4.29
N ILE A 21 -4.84 42.64 -3.96
CA ILE A 21 -3.97 41.47 -3.95
C ILE A 21 -3.52 41.11 -5.38
N SER A 22 -4.33 41.37 -6.41
CA SER A 22 -3.98 41.11 -7.83
C SER A 22 -2.74 41.88 -8.29
N ARG A 23 -2.50 43.05 -7.70
CA ARG A 23 -1.38 43.94 -8.02
C ARG A 23 -0.10 43.58 -7.27
N SER A 24 -0.18 42.66 -6.31
CA SER A 24 0.98 42.24 -5.53
C SER A 24 1.86 41.29 -6.35
N LYS A 25 3.14 41.64 -6.50
CA LYS A 25 4.14 40.77 -7.14
C LYS A 25 4.24 39.42 -6.43
N LEU A 26 4.11 39.39 -5.10
CA LEU A 26 4.16 38.15 -4.32
C LEU A 26 3.03 37.19 -4.69
N THR A 27 1.82 37.71 -4.93
CA THR A 27 0.68 36.89 -5.37
C THR A 27 0.97 36.27 -6.73
N LEU A 28 1.44 37.07 -7.69
CA LEU A 28 1.74 36.60 -9.05
C LEU A 28 2.85 35.55 -9.05
N ILE A 29 3.92 35.75 -8.26
CA ILE A 29 5.00 34.77 -8.09
C ILE A 29 4.46 33.49 -7.47
N SER A 30 3.61 33.61 -6.43
CA SER A 30 3.02 32.44 -5.76
C SER A 30 2.19 31.60 -6.73
N ILE A 31 1.32 32.26 -7.53
CA ILE A 31 0.52 31.58 -8.57
C ILE A 31 1.44 30.92 -9.59
N PHE A 32 2.40 31.65 -10.14
CA PHE A 32 3.29 31.14 -11.19
C PHE A 32 4.10 29.92 -10.75
N LEU A 33 4.73 29.98 -9.57
CA LEU A 33 5.55 28.89 -9.05
C LEU A 33 4.70 27.65 -8.69
N THR A 34 3.48 27.83 -8.17
CA THR A 34 2.57 26.70 -7.93
C THR A 34 2.10 26.06 -9.24
N VAL A 35 1.79 26.86 -10.27
CA VAL A 35 1.45 26.34 -11.62
C VAL A 35 2.64 25.61 -12.23
N LEU A 36 3.86 26.16 -12.10
CA LEU A 36 5.09 25.50 -12.55
C LEU A 36 5.30 24.16 -11.83
N ALA A 37 5.14 24.12 -10.51
CA ALA A 37 5.24 22.88 -9.73
C ALA A 37 4.20 21.84 -10.16
N THR A 38 2.99 22.27 -10.54
CA THR A 38 1.95 21.37 -11.09
C THR A 38 2.46 20.68 -12.36
N VAL A 39 3.07 21.43 -13.27
CA VAL A 39 3.61 20.90 -14.53
C VAL A 39 4.82 20.00 -14.29
N LEU A 40 5.76 20.44 -13.43
CA LEU A 40 6.96 19.67 -13.10
C LEU A 40 6.63 18.32 -12.44
N GLY A 41 5.53 18.25 -11.68
CA GLY A 41 5.07 17.02 -11.06
C GLY A 41 4.65 15.93 -12.05
N LEU A 42 4.49 16.20 -13.34
CA LEU A 42 4.23 15.17 -14.36
C LEU A 42 5.36 14.13 -14.46
N ASN A 43 6.59 14.55 -14.13
CA ASN A 43 7.77 13.68 -14.17
C ASN A 43 8.06 13.05 -12.80
N ASP A 44 7.18 13.21 -11.80
CA ASP A 44 7.38 12.64 -10.46
C ASP A 44 7.67 11.14 -10.52
N ILE A 45 6.94 10.40 -11.37
CA ILE A 45 7.15 8.96 -11.61
C ILE A 45 8.60 8.65 -12.01
N ASP A 46 9.18 9.46 -12.90
CA ASP A 46 10.54 9.27 -13.42
C ASP A 46 11.61 9.52 -12.34
N TYR A 47 11.27 10.30 -11.31
CA TYR A 47 12.16 10.64 -10.20
C TYR A 47 11.84 9.85 -8.92
N THR A 48 10.92 8.89 -8.98
CA THR A 48 10.68 8.02 -7.84
C THR A 48 11.90 7.14 -7.59
N ASN A 49 12.34 7.07 -6.33
CA ASN A 49 13.37 6.11 -5.91
C ASN A 49 12.82 4.68 -5.78
N GLU A 50 11.54 4.48 -6.08
CA GLU A 50 10.90 3.17 -6.09
C GLU A 50 11.20 2.47 -7.43
N ARG A 51 12.19 1.56 -7.42
CA ARG A 51 12.60 0.81 -8.63
C ARG A 51 11.43 0.13 -9.34
N SER A 52 10.45 -0.37 -8.59
CA SER A 52 9.23 -0.98 -9.15
C SER A 52 8.43 -0.03 -10.03
N LEU A 53 8.61 1.29 -9.94
CA LEU A 53 7.87 2.30 -10.71
C LEU A 53 8.68 2.89 -11.88
N VAL A 54 9.96 2.54 -12.00
CA VAL A 54 10.83 3.04 -13.07
C VAL A 54 10.31 2.60 -14.44
N GLY A 55 10.20 3.54 -15.37
CA GLY A 55 9.72 3.25 -16.72
C GLY A 55 8.26 2.79 -16.79
N LEU A 56 7.46 3.01 -15.75
CA LEU A 56 6.03 2.72 -15.78
C LEU A 56 5.32 3.56 -16.86
N ALA A 57 4.37 2.97 -17.57
CA ALA A 57 3.62 3.66 -18.60
C ALA A 57 2.88 4.88 -18.04
N LYS A 58 3.07 6.01 -18.72
CA LYS A 58 2.42 7.27 -18.36
C LYS A 58 1.00 7.31 -18.93
N THR A 59 0.02 7.14 -18.04
CA THR A 59 -1.40 7.28 -18.31
C THR A 59 -1.98 8.38 -17.43
N SER A 60 -3.21 8.82 -17.72
CA SER A 60 -3.90 9.78 -16.85
C SER A 60 -3.95 9.35 -15.38
N PHE A 61 -4.04 8.05 -15.11
CA PHE A 61 -4.09 7.54 -13.75
C PHE A 61 -2.71 7.60 -13.09
N THR A 62 -1.68 7.07 -13.75
CA THR A 62 -0.35 6.96 -13.17
C THR A 62 0.28 8.34 -12.92
N VAL A 63 0.08 9.30 -13.83
CA VAL A 63 0.72 10.64 -13.70
C VAL A 63 -0.04 11.64 -12.82
N THR A 64 -1.31 11.41 -12.44
CA THR A 64 -2.12 12.48 -11.82
C THR A 64 -1.64 12.92 -10.43
N LEU A 65 -1.11 11.99 -9.62
CA LEU A 65 -0.76 12.30 -8.24
C LEU A 65 0.46 13.22 -8.13
N GLY A 66 1.49 13.05 -8.97
CA GLY A 66 2.69 13.89 -8.96
C GLY A 66 2.39 15.39 -9.06
N PRO A 67 1.71 15.87 -10.13
CA PRO A 67 1.23 17.24 -10.27
C PRO A 67 0.48 17.75 -9.04
N ALA A 68 -0.43 16.93 -8.50
CA ALA A 68 -1.27 17.32 -7.38
C ALA A 68 -0.45 17.49 -6.08
N GLN A 69 0.50 16.58 -5.82
CA GLN A 69 1.35 16.59 -4.62
C GLN A 69 2.40 17.71 -4.68
N TYR A 70 3.10 17.87 -5.81
CA TYR A 70 4.09 18.94 -5.99
C TYR A 70 3.43 20.31 -5.85
N ALA A 71 2.29 20.51 -6.51
CA ALA A 71 1.54 21.74 -6.40
C ALA A 71 1.00 21.96 -4.98
N ALA A 72 0.60 20.92 -4.25
CA ALA A 72 0.14 21.04 -2.87
C ALA A 72 1.27 21.48 -1.94
N ILE A 73 2.46 20.87 -2.05
CA ILE A 73 3.64 21.21 -1.22
C ILE A 73 4.08 22.64 -1.50
N THR A 74 4.36 22.96 -2.76
CA THR A 74 4.80 24.30 -3.17
C THR A 74 3.73 25.36 -2.89
N GLY A 75 2.47 25.06 -3.24
CA GLY A 75 1.33 25.93 -2.97
C GLY A 75 1.14 26.21 -1.49
N SER A 76 1.22 25.20 -0.63
CA SER A 76 1.09 25.36 0.82
C SER A 76 2.22 26.24 1.40
N LEU A 77 3.46 26.12 0.94
CA LEU A 77 4.55 26.99 1.40
C LEU A 77 4.37 28.45 0.93
N LEU A 78 4.08 28.64 -0.36
CA LEU A 78 3.94 29.98 -0.95
C LEU A 78 2.72 30.71 -0.41
N PHE A 79 1.58 30.02 -0.28
CA PHE A 79 0.37 30.62 0.28
C PHE A 79 0.47 30.86 1.78
N ALA A 80 1.30 30.13 2.53
CA ALA A 80 1.59 30.46 3.92
C ALA A 80 2.30 31.82 4.03
N VAL A 81 3.37 32.00 3.26
CA VAL A 81 4.14 33.25 3.20
C VAL A 81 3.25 34.40 2.72
N LEU A 82 2.51 34.20 1.64
CA LEU A 82 1.55 35.18 1.10
C LEU A 82 0.53 35.59 2.16
N THR A 83 -0.07 34.63 2.86
CA THR A 83 -1.09 34.90 3.89
C THR A 83 -0.52 35.71 5.04
N LEU A 84 0.61 35.29 5.63
CA LEU A 84 1.20 35.97 6.77
C LEU A 84 1.70 37.37 6.42
N ILE A 85 2.28 37.57 5.23
CA ILE A 85 2.72 38.89 4.76
C ILE A 85 1.53 39.83 4.54
N LEU A 86 0.44 39.34 3.95
CA LEU A 86 -0.75 40.16 3.68
C LEU A 86 -1.55 40.48 4.95
N LEU A 87 -1.66 39.56 5.89
CA LEU A 87 -2.36 39.81 7.16
C LEU A 87 -1.55 40.71 8.09
N SER A 88 -0.22 40.55 8.14
CA SER A 88 0.66 41.39 8.96
C SER A 88 0.91 42.80 8.40
N LYS A 89 0.50 43.05 7.15
CA LYS A 89 0.74 44.31 6.45
C LYS A 89 0.32 45.54 7.27
N ASP A 90 -0.88 45.49 7.85
CA ASP A 90 -1.46 46.66 8.54
C ASP A 90 -0.75 46.96 9.87
N HIS A 91 -0.25 45.91 10.55
CA HIS A 91 0.58 46.07 11.74
C HIS A 91 1.96 46.62 11.39
N ARG A 92 2.63 46.03 10.38
CA ARG A 92 3.98 46.45 9.95
C ARG A 92 4.05 47.88 9.42
N HIS A 93 2.95 48.38 8.85
CA HIS A 93 2.86 49.76 8.36
C HIS A 93 2.18 50.73 9.35
N ASN A 94 1.92 50.31 10.60
CA ASN A 94 1.28 51.12 11.62
C ASN A 94 -0.07 51.74 11.18
N SER A 95 -0.81 51.06 10.29
CA SER A 95 -2.10 51.53 9.75
C SER A 95 -3.30 50.92 10.47
N LYS A 96 -3.05 50.00 11.42
CA LYS A 96 -4.08 49.26 12.17
C LYS A 96 -5.11 50.19 12.84
N ASP A 97 -4.66 51.26 13.48
CA ASP A 97 -5.56 52.18 14.21
C ASP A 97 -6.43 53.04 13.30
N ILE A 98 -5.89 53.45 12.15
CA ILE A 98 -6.62 54.15 11.09
C ILE A 98 -7.71 53.23 10.51
N LEU A 99 -7.39 51.95 10.31
CA LEU A 99 -8.35 50.98 9.79
C LEU A 99 -9.43 50.62 10.82
N ASN A 100 -9.06 50.49 12.10
CA ASN A 100 -9.98 50.21 13.20
C ASN A 100 -11.01 51.34 13.40
N THR A 101 -10.66 52.59 13.10
CA THR A 101 -11.57 53.74 13.20
C THR A 101 -12.48 53.87 11.98
N SER A 102 -12.02 53.44 10.80
CA SER A 102 -12.73 53.60 9.53
C SER A 102 -13.65 52.42 9.18
N CYS A 103 -13.32 51.21 9.64
CA CYS A 103 -14.08 50.01 9.29
C CYS A 103 -13.99 48.92 10.38
N ASN A 104 -14.81 47.88 10.25
CA ASN A 104 -14.69 46.71 11.11
C ASN A 104 -13.49 45.86 10.68
N TYR A 105 -12.35 46.05 11.36
CA TYR A 105 -11.10 45.37 11.05
C TYR A 105 -11.20 43.83 11.10
N SER A 106 -12.10 43.24 11.90
CA SER A 106 -12.35 41.79 11.87
C SER A 106 -12.93 41.35 10.53
N GLN A 107 -13.92 42.09 10.04
CA GLN A 107 -14.54 41.78 8.75
C GLN A 107 -13.54 41.98 7.61
N LEU A 108 -12.69 43.00 7.70
CA LEU A 108 -11.61 43.22 6.74
C LEU A 108 -10.65 42.03 6.67
N LEU A 109 -10.17 41.52 7.81
CA LEU A 109 -9.28 40.36 7.85
C LEU A 109 -9.95 39.11 7.29
N VAL A 110 -11.23 38.88 7.59
CA VAL A 110 -12.02 37.78 7.00
C VAL A 110 -12.13 37.92 5.47
N PHE A 111 -12.40 39.12 4.96
CA PHE A 111 -12.46 39.36 3.52
C PHE A 111 -11.09 39.23 2.85
N ARG A 112 -10.01 39.60 3.53
CA ARG A 112 -8.64 39.40 3.04
C ARG A 112 -8.29 37.91 2.96
N THR A 113 -8.61 37.13 3.99
CA THR A 113 -8.49 35.66 3.96
C THR A 113 -9.32 35.06 2.81
N ALA A 114 -10.57 35.49 2.64
CA ALA A 114 -11.43 35.04 1.53
C ALA A 114 -10.86 35.42 0.15
N ALA A 115 -10.26 36.60 0.01
CA ALA A 115 -9.60 37.02 -1.23
C ALA A 115 -8.36 36.15 -1.53
N ILE A 116 -7.59 35.74 -0.52
CA ILE A 116 -6.46 34.82 -0.70
C ILE A 116 -6.96 33.43 -1.12
N LEU A 117 -8.04 32.92 -0.51
CA LEU A 117 -8.68 31.66 -0.91
C LEU A 117 -9.15 31.70 -2.37
N PHE A 118 -9.71 32.84 -2.83
CA PHE A 118 -10.05 33.03 -4.25
C PHE A 118 -8.83 32.88 -5.16
N TYR A 119 -7.67 33.43 -4.79
CA TYR A 119 -6.44 33.22 -5.56
C TYR A 119 -5.96 31.76 -5.51
N GLY A 120 -6.22 31.03 -4.42
CA GLY A 120 -5.99 29.58 -4.39
C GLY A 120 -6.80 28.84 -5.45
N ILE A 121 -8.10 29.16 -5.60
CA ILE A 121 -8.95 28.60 -6.66
C ILE A 121 -8.40 28.97 -8.03
N PHE A 122 -8.07 30.24 -8.24
CA PHE A 122 -7.55 30.74 -9.50
C PHE A 122 -6.23 30.05 -9.90
N THR A 123 -5.32 29.83 -8.95
CA THR A 123 -4.08 29.07 -9.17
C THR A 123 -4.37 27.66 -9.65
N VAL A 124 -5.32 26.96 -9.03
CA VAL A 124 -5.64 25.56 -9.39
C VAL A 124 -6.31 25.49 -10.77
N VAL A 125 -7.16 26.46 -11.13
CA VAL A 125 -7.73 26.56 -12.48
C VAL A 125 -6.63 26.75 -13.53
N LEU A 126 -5.70 27.69 -13.30
CA LEU A 126 -4.56 27.90 -14.19
C LEU A 126 -3.64 26.68 -14.27
N GLY A 127 -3.38 26.03 -13.13
CA GLY A 127 -2.60 24.80 -13.04
C GLY A 127 -3.24 23.67 -13.83
N SER A 128 -4.57 23.53 -13.78
CA SER A 128 -5.32 22.53 -14.55
C SER A 128 -5.19 22.76 -16.06
N ILE A 129 -5.25 24.02 -16.51
CA ILE A 129 -5.08 24.39 -17.93
C ILE A 129 -3.65 24.10 -18.39
N ALA A 130 -2.65 24.47 -17.58
CA ALA A 130 -1.24 24.22 -17.90
C ALA A 130 -0.93 22.72 -17.93
N LEU A 131 -1.44 21.96 -16.95
CA LEU A 131 -1.33 20.50 -16.88
C LEU A 131 -1.92 19.86 -18.14
N TYR A 132 -3.15 20.20 -18.50
CA TYR A 132 -3.79 19.71 -19.73
C TYR A 132 -2.94 20.02 -20.97
N ALA A 133 -2.44 21.26 -21.09
CA ALA A 133 -1.66 21.68 -22.24
C ALA A 133 -0.37 20.85 -22.39
N VAL A 134 0.37 20.65 -21.29
CA VAL A 134 1.63 19.89 -21.33
C VAL A 134 1.36 18.40 -21.51
N GLN A 135 0.43 17.82 -20.74
CA GLN A 135 0.13 16.39 -20.82
C GLN A 135 -0.32 15.97 -22.22
N VAL A 136 -1.22 16.73 -22.85
CA VAL A 136 -1.78 16.38 -24.16
C VAL A 136 -0.89 16.81 -25.31
N PHE A 137 -0.41 18.06 -25.33
CA PHE A 137 0.29 18.58 -26.51
C PHE A 137 1.77 18.27 -26.51
N VAL A 138 2.42 18.22 -25.33
CA VAL A 138 3.86 17.96 -25.20
C VAL A 138 4.13 16.46 -25.01
N LEU A 139 3.51 15.85 -24.00
CA LEU A 139 3.80 14.45 -23.63
C LEU A 139 2.95 13.42 -24.38
N LYS A 140 1.91 13.85 -25.11
CA LYS A 140 0.98 12.96 -25.85
C LYS A 140 0.29 11.91 -24.98
N ILE A 141 0.13 12.18 -23.70
CA ILE A 141 -0.58 11.32 -22.75
C ILE A 141 -2.07 11.66 -22.83
N ALA A 142 -2.93 10.64 -22.86
CA ALA A 142 -4.39 10.83 -22.79
C ALA A 142 -4.77 11.61 -21.52
N PHE A 143 -5.82 12.43 -21.57
CA PHE A 143 -6.27 13.25 -20.43
C PHE A 143 -7.67 12.85 -19.96
N ASP A 144 -7.76 12.36 -18.73
CA ASP A 144 -9.00 12.10 -18.02
C ASP A 144 -9.31 13.28 -17.08
N PRO A 145 -10.34 14.10 -17.39
CA PRO A 145 -10.66 15.27 -16.60
C PRO A 145 -11.14 14.91 -15.19
N VAL A 146 -11.79 13.76 -14.99
CA VAL A 146 -12.31 13.36 -13.68
C VAL A 146 -11.14 13.04 -12.76
N VAL A 147 -10.21 12.21 -13.23
CA VAL A 147 -9.04 11.81 -12.44
C VAL A 147 -8.16 13.01 -12.14
N SER A 148 -7.74 13.77 -13.17
CA SER A 148 -6.83 14.90 -12.98
C SER A 148 -7.41 16.02 -12.14
N LEU A 149 -8.69 16.41 -12.35
CA LEU A 149 -9.32 17.43 -11.51
C LEU A 149 -9.58 16.93 -10.10
N SER A 150 -9.89 15.64 -9.89
CA SER A 150 -10.06 15.09 -8.55
C SER A 150 -8.77 15.23 -7.73
N GLY A 151 -7.61 14.96 -8.33
CA GLY A 151 -6.30 15.18 -7.71
C GLY A 151 -6.08 16.65 -7.35
N LEU A 152 -6.19 17.56 -8.32
CA LEU A 152 -5.93 18.99 -8.11
C LEU A 152 -6.90 19.64 -7.12
N LEU A 153 -8.19 19.29 -7.15
CA LEU A 153 -9.18 19.86 -6.24
C LEU A 153 -9.09 19.28 -4.82
N VAL A 154 -8.94 17.96 -4.69
CA VAL A 154 -8.98 17.32 -3.37
C VAL A 154 -7.62 17.37 -2.69
N ILE A 155 -6.51 17.40 -3.43
CA ILE A 155 -5.16 17.43 -2.85
C ILE A 155 -4.63 18.86 -2.83
N THR A 156 -4.45 19.48 -4.00
CA THR A 156 -3.80 20.80 -4.12
C THR A 156 -4.63 21.93 -3.53
N LEU A 157 -5.89 22.08 -3.97
CA LEU A 157 -6.75 23.17 -3.51
C LEU A 157 -7.03 23.05 -2.02
N ALA A 158 -7.32 21.85 -1.54
CA ALA A 158 -7.56 21.59 -0.12
C ALA A 158 -6.32 21.94 0.73
N GLY A 159 -5.12 21.53 0.30
CA GLY A 159 -3.86 21.86 0.98
C GLY A 159 -3.66 23.37 1.10
N ILE A 160 -3.84 24.11 -0.01
CA ILE A 160 -3.77 25.59 -0.03
C ILE A 160 -4.83 26.19 0.92
N PHE A 161 -6.05 25.68 0.92
CA PHE A 161 -7.12 26.19 1.78
C PHE A 161 -6.81 25.96 3.26
N PHE A 162 -6.34 24.78 3.62
CA PHE A 162 -5.94 24.46 5.00
C PHE A 162 -4.81 25.37 5.45
N THR A 163 -3.78 25.56 4.62
CA THR A 163 -2.70 26.51 4.87
C THR A 163 -3.22 27.91 5.15
N VAL A 164 -4.05 28.46 4.26
CA VAL A 164 -4.54 29.85 4.38
C VAL A 164 -5.35 30.02 5.66
N LEU A 165 -6.20 29.05 6.01
CA LEU A 165 -6.98 29.07 7.25
C LEU A 165 -6.12 28.92 8.51
N ILE A 166 -5.16 27.99 8.50
CA ILE A 166 -4.24 27.77 9.62
C ILE A 166 -3.39 29.02 9.85
N CYS A 167 -2.71 29.53 8.81
CA CYS A 167 -1.89 30.74 8.91
C CYS A 167 -2.72 31.96 9.36
N SER A 168 -3.94 32.10 8.83
CA SER A 168 -4.84 33.17 9.25
C SER A 168 -5.21 33.04 10.73
N GLY A 169 -5.56 31.84 11.18
CA GLY A 169 -5.87 31.58 12.59
C GLY A 169 -4.68 31.83 13.51
N LEU A 170 -3.50 31.29 13.18
CA LEU A 170 -2.27 31.49 13.94
C LEU A 170 -1.91 32.97 14.06
N TYR A 171 -1.96 33.72 12.95
CA TYR A 171 -1.69 35.15 12.98
C TYR A 171 -2.69 35.93 13.85
N LEU A 172 -3.97 35.56 13.84
CA LEU A 172 -4.97 36.18 14.70
C LEU A 172 -4.74 35.88 16.20
N ILE A 173 -4.11 34.76 16.53
CA ILE A 173 -3.77 34.36 17.91
C ILE A 173 -2.55 35.12 18.42
N THR A 174 -1.49 35.17 17.60
CA THR A 174 -0.19 35.72 18.01
C THR A 174 -0.05 37.21 17.75
N GLU A 175 -0.69 37.72 16.68
CA GLU A 175 -0.42 39.02 16.02
C GLU A 175 1.04 39.21 15.58
N ASP A 176 1.82 38.12 15.54
CA ASP A 176 3.25 38.11 15.25
C ASP A 176 3.52 37.26 14.02
N LEU A 177 4.23 37.81 13.03
CA LEU A 177 4.52 37.11 11.78
C LEU A 177 5.48 35.94 11.99
N ASP A 178 6.53 36.13 12.78
CA ASP A 178 7.63 35.18 12.93
C ASP A 178 7.18 33.97 13.73
N ILE A 179 6.45 34.18 14.83
CA ILE A 179 5.89 33.11 15.65
C ILE A 179 4.85 32.32 14.85
N SER A 180 3.99 33.00 14.09
CA SER A 180 2.98 32.32 13.25
C SER A 180 3.63 31.44 12.20
N PHE A 181 4.69 31.94 11.55
CA PHE A 181 5.43 31.20 10.54
C PHE A 181 6.14 30.00 11.14
N LEU A 182 6.80 30.15 12.30
CA LEU A 182 7.49 29.05 12.97
C LEU A 182 6.52 27.93 13.37
N ILE A 183 5.38 28.26 13.96
CA ILE A 183 4.35 27.28 14.33
C ILE A 183 3.81 26.57 13.08
N TYR A 184 3.56 27.32 11.99
CA TYR A 184 3.13 26.74 10.73
C TYR A 184 4.17 25.75 10.16
N CYS A 185 5.45 26.11 10.15
CA CYS A 185 6.52 25.24 9.67
C CYS A 185 6.57 23.93 10.45
N ILE A 186 6.40 23.96 11.79
CA ILE A 186 6.32 22.75 12.61
C ILE A 186 5.15 21.86 12.14
N LEU A 187 3.95 22.43 11.98
CA LEU A 187 2.77 21.69 11.50
C LEU A 187 2.94 21.13 10.08
N PHE A 188 3.62 21.87 9.21
CA PHE A 188 3.92 21.49 7.84
C PHE A 188 4.88 20.28 7.79
N PHE A 189 5.99 20.33 8.51
CA PHE A 189 6.93 19.20 8.55
C PHE A 189 6.35 17.97 9.26
N MET A 190 5.54 18.17 10.31
CA MET A 190 4.77 17.09 10.92
C MET A 190 3.80 16.43 9.93
N SER A 191 3.21 17.19 9.01
CA SER A 191 2.35 16.64 7.97
C SER A 191 3.10 15.79 6.96
N ILE A 192 4.30 16.21 6.57
CA ILE A 192 5.07 15.50 5.55
C ILE A 192 5.63 14.20 6.15
N GLY A 193 6.20 14.26 7.36
CA GLY A 193 6.83 13.09 8.00
C GLY A 193 5.89 12.12 8.71
N SER A 194 4.57 12.31 8.67
CA SER A 194 3.65 11.44 9.43
C SER A 194 3.40 10.10 8.73
N SER A 195 3.46 9.01 9.51
CA SER A 195 2.94 7.70 9.09
C SER A 195 1.43 7.55 9.29
N ASN A 196 0.79 8.47 10.03
CA ASN A 196 -0.65 8.48 10.18
C ASN A 196 -1.27 9.28 9.04
N TYR A 197 -1.99 8.59 8.17
CA TYR A 197 -2.62 9.20 7.00
C TYR A 197 -3.54 10.38 7.34
N LEU A 198 -4.19 10.39 8.53
CA LEU A 198 -5.03 11.51 8.97
C LEU A 198 -4.23 12.78 9.28
N LEU A 199 -2.93 12.69 9.53
CA LEU A 199 -2.08 13.86 9.80
C LEU A 199 -1.41 14.40 8.54
N MET A 200 -1.48 13.68 7.42
CA MET A 200 -0.95 14.10 6.12
C MET A 200 -1.94 15.06 5.42
N TRP A 201 -1.90 16.35 5.76
CA TRP A 201 -2.85 17.35 5.25
C TRP A 201 -2.36 18.14 4.04
N VAL A 202 -1.03 18.20 3.84
CA VAL A 202 -0.42 18.81 2.65
C VAL A 202 -0.43 17.82 1.49
N ARG A 203 0.22 16.67 1.67
CA ARG A 203 0.29 15.60 0.66
C ARG A 203 -0.76 14.51 0.88
N ALA A 204 -0.93 13.61 -0.08
CA ALA A 204 -1.76 12.43 0.08
C ALA A 204 -0.92 11.24 0.61
N PRO A 205 -1.51 10.29 1.35
CA PRO A 205 -0.83 9.07 1.81
C PRO A 205 -0.64 8.02 0.71
N VAL A 206 -0.71 8.42 -0.55
CA VAL A 206 -0.83 7.53 -1.72
C VAL A 206 0.32 7.84 -2.67
N VAL A 207 0.98 6.80 -3.18
CA VAL A 207 2.08 6.92 -4.13
C VAL A 207 1.54 7.12 -5.55
N MET A 208 0.62 6.25 -6.00
CA MET A 208 0.10 6.27 -7.36
C MET A 208 -1.38 5.87 -7.44
N TYR A 209 -2.06 6.19 -8.56
CA TYR A 209 -3.33 5.55 -8.92
C TYR A 209 -3.12 4.41 -9.92
N SER A 210 -3.90 3.34 -9.76
CA SER A 210 -3.84 2.16 -10.60
C SER A 210 -4.57 2.39 -11.92
N ASP A 211 -3.96 2.01 -13.04
CA ASP A 211 -4.67 2.00 -14.33
C ASP A 211 -5.60 0.78 -14.42
N PHE A 212 -5.24 -0.33 -13.79
CA PHE A 212 -6.09 -1.51 -13.62
C PHE A 212 -7.21 -1.30 -12.57
N GLY A 213 -6.84 -0.97 -11.33
CA GLY A 213 -7.74 -0.95 -10.16
C GLY A 213 -8.50 0.35 -9.92
N GLY A 214 -8.33 1.36 -10.79
CA GLY A 214 -8.95 2.69 -10.66
C GLY A 214 -8.45 3.47 -9.44
N ILE A 215 -9.10 4.58 -9.09
CA ILE A 215 -8.65 5.46 -7.98
C ILE A 215 -9.30 5.15 -6.62
N LEU A 216 -10.45 4.47 -6.62
CA LEU A 216 -11.35 4.39 -5.46
C LEU A 216 -10.71 3.77 -4.20
N PRO A 217 -9.91 2.67 -4.29
CA PRO A 217 -9.34 2.01 -3.11
C PRO A 217 -8.55 2.97 -2.20
N VAL A 218 -7.80 3.89 -2.81
CA VAL A 218 -6.95 4.85 -2.10
C VAL A 218 -7.62 6.23 -1.92
N PHE A 219 -8.42 6.67 -2.90
CA PHE A 219 -8.98 8.02 -2.90
C PHE A 219 -9.94 8.29 -1.73
N LYS A 220 -10.63 7.25 -1.23
CA LYS A 220 -11.50 7.37 -0.05
C LYS A 220 -10.76 7.77 1.23
N LEU A 221 -9.50 7.34 1.39
CA LEU A 221 -8.65 7.73 2.51
C LEU A 221 -8.31 9.22 2.41
N VAL A 222 -8.01 9.70 1.19
CA VAL A 222 -7.75 11.12 0.92
C VAL A 222 -8.99 11.95 1.28
N LEU A 223 -10.18 11.57 0.82
CA LEU A 223 -11.42 12.30 1.11
C LEU A 223 -11.70 12.39 2.61
N TYR A 224 -11.52 11.29 3.35
CA TYR A 224 -11.76 11.28 4.80
C TYR A 224 -10.74 12.12 5.57
N ASN A 225 -9.48 12.09 5.16
CA ASN A 225 -8.47 13.02 5.66
C ASN A 225 -8.86 14.48 5.39
N ARG A 226 -9.32 14.82 4.17
CA ARG A 226 -9.73 16.18 3.84
C ARG A 226 -10.92 16.63 4.69
N LEU A 227 -11.89 15.76 4.94
CA LEU A 227 -13.00 16.04 5.85
C LEU A 227 -12.49 16.39 7.27
N PHE A 228 -11.56 15.60 7.80
CA PHE A 228 -10.93 15.88 9.10
C PHE A 228 -10.27 17.25 9.13
N TRP A 229 -9.46 17.58 8.12
CA TRP A 229 -8.72 18.85 8.07
C TRP A 229 -9.56 20.07 7.72
N ILE A 230 -10.71 19.92 7.06
CA ILE A 230 -11.71 20.99 6.94
C ILE A 230 -12.15 21.44 8.34
N PHE A 231 -12.46 20.50 9.24
CA PHE A 231 -12.86 20.85 10.61
C PHE A 231 -11.70 21.42 11.42
N VAL A 232 -10.51 20.84 11.34
CA VAL A 232 -9.33 21.32 12.09
C VAL A 232 -8.92 22.73 11.65
N SER A 233 -8.73 22.96 10.35
CA SER A 233 -8.26 24.25 9.82
C SER A 233 -9.28 25.37 10.03
N THR A 234 -10.57 25.09 9.81
CA THR A 234 -11.66 26.04 10.11
C THR A 234 -11.76 26.29 11.61
N GLY A 235 -11.54 25.26 12.44
CA GLY A 235 -11.48 25.38 13.90
C GLY A 235 -10.35 26.31 14.37
N ILE A 236 -9.15 26.16 13.82
CA ILE A 236 -8.00 27.03 14.10
C ILE A 236 -8.30 28.48 13.69
N PHE A 237 -8.87 28.68 12.50
CA PHE A 237 -9.23 30.02 12.02
C PHE A 237 -10.29 30.69 12.91
N THR A 238 -11.38 29.98 13.22
CA THR A 238 -12.47 30.50 14.06
C THR A 238 -12.04 30.74 15.51
N PHE A 239 -11.18 29.88 16.06
CA PHE A 239 -10.53 30.12 17.35
C PHE A 239 -9.62 31.36 17.31
N GLY A 240 -8.89 31.57 16.22
CA GLY A 240 -8.12 32.79 16.01
C GLY A 240 -8.99 34.05 16.06
N LEU A 241 -10.19 34.03 15.47
CA LEU A 241 -11.12 35.16 15.57
C LEU A 241 -11.54 35.48 17.02
N LEU A 242 -11.59 34.48 17.92
CA LEU A 242 -11.83 34.68 19.36
C LEU A 242 -10.60 35.27 20.07
N CYS A 243 -9.40 34.91 19.65
CA CYS A 243 -8.13 35.36 20.25
C CYS A 243 -7.68 36.75 19.78
N ARG A 244 -8.31 37.30 18.75
CA ARG A 244 -7.97 38.63 18.20
C ARG A 244 -7.94 39.71 19.27
N ARG A 245 -6.86 40.49 19.32
CA ARG A 245 -6.72 41.62 20.25
C ARG A 245 -7.67 42.76 19.89
N ARG A 246 -8.40 43.27 20.89
CA ARG A 246 -9.24 44.48 20.77
C ARG A 246 -8.71 45.55 21.70
N TYR A 247 -8.68 46.81 21.25
CA TYR A 247 -8.39 47.97 22.10
C TYR A 247 -7.07 47.81 22.90
N GLU A 248 -6.01 47.30 22.25
CA GLU A 248 -4.70 47.02 22.89
C GLU A 248 -4.77 46.11 24.13
N SER A 249 -5.87 45.38 24.30
CA SER A 249 -6.08 44.52 25.46
C SER A 249 -5.24 43.26 25.39
N ASN A 250 -4.88 42.71 26.55
CA ASN A 250 -4.26 41.39 26.63
C ASN A 250 -5.19 40.27 26.12
N LEU A 251 -4.64 39.06 25.94
CA LEU A 251 -5.32 37.95 25.27
C LEU A 251 -6.60 37.56 26.01
N SER A 252 -6.51 37.49 27.33
CA SER A 252 -7.60 37.06 28.20
C SER A 252 -8.78 38.02 28.18
N LEU A 253 -8.52 39.33 28.21
CA LEU A 253 -9.58 40.34 28.12
C LEU A 253 -10.20 40.37 26.72
N SER A 254 -9.37 40.26 25.68
CA SER A 254 -9.84 40.20 24.29
C SER A 254 -10.74 38.98 24.04
N LEU A 255 -10.36 37.82 24.58
CA LEU A 255 -11.15 36.58 24.46
C LEU A 255 -12.51 36.71 25.16
N LYS A 256 -12.55 37.31 26.37
CA LYS A 256 -13.83 37.61 27.06
C LYS A 256 -14.71 38.56 26.25
N LEU A 257 -14.12 39.57 25.60
CA LEU A 257 -14.87 40.53 24.78
C LEU A 257 -15.41 39.89 23.50
N ASN A 258 -14.61 39.06 22.82
CA ASN A 258 -15.02 38.34 21.62
C ASN A 258 -16.06 37.25 21.93
N ALA A 259 -15.95 36.57 23.07
CA ALA A 259 -16.87 35.53 23.50
C ALA A 259 -18.30 36.03 23.78
N LYS A 260 -18.51 37.35 23.95
CA LYS A 260 -19.85 37.94 24.03
C LYS A 260 -20.68 37.67 22.78
N GLN A 261 -20.03 37.45 21.63
CA GLN A 261 -20.68 36.98 20.42
C GLN A 261 -20.85 35.46 20.50
N PHE A 262 -21.86 35.01 21.25
CA PHE A 262 -22.05 33.63 21.69
C PHE A 262 -21.98 32.56 20.58
N TRP A 263 -22.34 32.90 19.34
CA TRP A 263 -22.27 31.94 18.23
C TRP A 263 -20.84 31.55 17.82
N ILE A 264 -19.82 32.40 18.05
CA ILE A 264 -18.43 32.07 17.67
C ILE A 264 -17.84 31.00 18.61
N PRO A 265 -17.93 31.11 19.96
CA PRO A 265 -17.50 30.03 20.84
C PRO A 265 -18.24 28.71 20.60
N VAL A 266 -19.55 28.76 20.33
CA VAL A 266 -20.34 27.56 20.00
C VAL A 266 -19.83 26.91 18.72
N LEU A 267 -19.52 27.70 17.69
CA LEU A 267 -18.96 27.20 16.43
C LEU A 267 -17.58 26.54 16.64
N VAL A 268 -16.72 27.13 17.47
CA VAL A 268 -15.40 26.54 17.81
C VAL A 268 -15.58 25.18 18.50
N LEU A 269 -16.47 25.09 19.49
CA LEU A 269 -16.76 23.82 20.18
C LEU A 269 -17.34 22.77 19.22
N LEU A 270 -18.22 23.19 18.30
CA LEU A 270 -18.78 22.30 17.29
C LEU A 270 -17.69 21.77 16.35
N LEU A 271 -16.79 22.63 15.86
CA LEU A 271 -15.70 22.23 14.95
C LEU A 271 -14.69 21.32 15.64
N LEU A 272 -14.34 21.60 16.90
CA LEU A 272 -13.47 20.73 17.71
C LEU A 272 -14.15 19.39 18.03
N GLY A 273 -15.45 19.41 18.35
CA GLY A 273 -16.24 18.20 18.53
C GLY A 273 -16.34 17.37 17.26
N ALA A 274 -16.53 18.02 16.11
CA ALA A 274 -16.59 17.37 14.80
C ALA A 274 -15.23 16.78 14.40
N SER A 275 -14.11 17.49 14.60
CA SER A 275 -12.78 16.94 14.30
C SER A 275 -12.45 15.74 15.18
N LEU A 276 -12.77 15.80 16.48
CA LEU A 276 -12.63 14.67 17.40
C LEU A 276 -13.53 13.50 17.01
N PHE A 277 -14.77 13.76 16.62
CA PHE A 277 -15.71 12.74 16.16
C PHE A 277 -15.20 12.04 14.90
N VAL A 278 -14.71 12.78 13.90
CA VAL A 278 -14.12 12.21 12.67
C VAL A 278 -12.85 11.41 12.98
N TYR A 279 -12.01 11.89 13.90
CA TYR A 279 -10.80 11.17 14.30
C TYR A 279 -11.09 9.83 14.99
N ILE A 280 -12.07 9.82 15.91
CA ILE A 280 -12.44 8.61 16.67
C ILE A 280 -13.17 7.59 15.79
N ASN A 281 -14.02 8.05 14.87
CA ASN A 281 -14.85 7.19 14.01
C ASN A 281 -14.19 6.89 12.66
N GLU A 282 -12.85 6.86 12.61
CA GLU A 282 -12.10 6.49 11.41
C GLU A 282 -12.55 5.09 10.90
N PRO A 283 -13.09 4.98 9.67
CA PRO A 283 -13.81 3.79 9.26
C PRO A 283 -12.95 2.79 8.47
N TYR A 284 -11.72 3.12 8.07
CA TYR A 284 -10.97 2.32 7.10
C TYR A 284 -9.80 1.55 7.69
N ILE A 285 -9.17 2.02 8.76
CA ILE A 285 -7.94 1.43 9.30
C ILE A 285 -8.21 0.70 10.61
N ASN A 286 -7.66 -0.50 10.72
CA ASN A 286 -7.57 -1.27 11.95
C ASN A 286 -6.10 -1.29 12.41
N ARG A 287 -5.77 -0.56 13.48
CA ARG A 287 -4.39 -0.49 13.97
C ARG A 287 -3.96 -1.73 14.76
N ASN A 288 -4.90 -2.57 15.18
CA ASN A 288 -4.66 -3.75 16.02
C ASN A 288 -4.74 -5.05 15.20
N ASP A 289 -4.43 -4.94 13.91
CA ASP A 289 -4.50 -6.02 12.94
C ASP A 289 -3.41 -7.08 13.19
N SER A 290 -3.75 -8.34 12.98
CA SER A 290 -2.84 -9.47 13.23
C SER A 290 -1.75 -9.60 12.19
N VAL A 291 -1.87 -8.96 11.01
CA VAL A 291 -0.81 -8.93 9.99
C VAL A 291 0.53 -8.42 10.53
N PHE A 292 0.51 -7.59 11.59
CA PHE A 292 1.73 -7.09 12.23
C PHE A 292 2.22 -7.97 13.40
N LYS A 293 1.61 -9.13 13.63
CA LYS A 293 2.01 -10.04 14.71
C LYS A 293 2.87 -11.17 14.14
N THR A 294 4.05 -11.32 14.71
CA THR A 294 5.02 -12.34 14.32
C THR A 294 4.68 -13.75 14.82
N GLU A 295 3.79 -13.89 15.81
CA GLU A 295 3.38 -15.20 16.34
C GLU A 295 1.85 -15.36 16.42
N LEU A 296 1.30 -16.13 15.48
CA LEU A 296 -0.06 -16.64 15.54
C LEU A 296 -0.03 -18.09 16.02
N LYS A 297 -0.32 -18.32 17.30
CA LYS A 297 -0.37 -19.68 17.84
C LYS A 297 -1.61 -20.42 17.34
N ALA A 298 -1.40 -21.40 16.48
CA ALA A 298 -2.40 -22.36 16.04
C ALA A 298 -2.78 -23.33 17.18
N ASN A 299 -3.99 -23.87 17.13
CA ASN A 299 -4.40 -24.95 18.04
C ASN A 299 -4.15 -26.30 17.37
N GLU A 300 -3.09 -26.99 17.80
CA GLU A 300 -2.70 -28.33 17.31
C GLU A 300 -3.77 -29.40 17.56
N ASN A 301 -4.65 -29.19 18.54
CA ASN A 301 -5.69 -30.14 18.90
C ASN A 301 -6.95 -30.00 18.04
N VAL A 302 -6.92 -29.14 17.02
CA VAL A 302 -8.04 -28.85 16.11
C VAL A 302 -7.56 -28.93 14.68
N LYS A 303 -8.31 -29.66 13.87
CA LYS A 303 -8.09 -29.86 12.45
C LYS A 303 -9.28 -29.29 11.68
N LEU A 304 -9.01 -28.47 10.66
CA LEU A 304 -10.01 -28.06 9.68
C LEU A 304 -10.10 -29.13 8.59
N THR A 305 -11.29 -29.65 8.30
CA THR A 305 -11.47 -30.71 7.29
C THR A 305 -12.15 -30.19 6.03
N ASN A 306 -13.20 -29.37 6.18
CA ASN A 306 -13.97 -28.85 5.06
C ASN A 306 -14.35 -27.39 5.29
N VAL A 307 -14.37 -26.62 4.19
CA VAL A 307 -14.88 -25.24 4.16
C VAL A 307 -15.84 -25.08 3.00
N TYR A 308 -17.04 -24.60 3.30
CA TYR A 308 -18.05 -24.26 2.30
C TYR A 308 -18.38 -22.77 2.39
N SER A 309 -18.11 -22.01 1.32
CA SER A 309 -18.33 -20.56 1.30
C SER A 309 -19.40 -20.14 0.28
N ASN A 310 -20.21 -19.15 0.64
CA ASN A 310 -21.06 -18.41 -0.29
C ASN A 310 -20.85 -16.92 -0.06
N VAL A 311 -20.20 -16.25 -1.02
CA VAL A 311 -19.76 -14.86 -0.88
C VAL A 311 -20.36 -14.02 -1.99
N GLN A 312 -20.90 -12.87 -1.63
CA GLN A 312 -21.48 -11.89 -2.54
C GLN A 312 -20.77 -10.56 -2.42
N PHE A 313 -20.24 -10.07 -3.54
CA PHE A 313 -19.54 -8.80 -3.61
C PHE A 313 -20.45 -7.67 -4.08
N PHE A 314 -20.34 -6.52 -3.41
CA PHE A 314 -21.04 -5.29 -3.76
C PHE A 314 -20.04 -4.15 -4.02
N PRO A 315 -19.36 -4.17 -5.18
CA PRO A 315 -18.38 -3.16 -5.60
C PRO A 315 -18.75 -1.69 -5.37
N VAL A 316 -19.99 -1.31 -5.70
CA VAL A 316 -20.47 0.07 -5.55
C VAL A 316 -20.44 0.51 -4.08
N ASN A 317 -20.75 -0.39 -3.16
CA ASN A 317 -20.79 -0.14 -1.72
C ASN A 317 -19.44 -0.44 -1.04
N GLN A 318 -18.49 -1.03 -1.78
CA GLN A 318 -17.20 -1.54 -1.28
C GLN A 318 -17.39 -2.51 -0.11
N SER A 319 -18.37 -3.40 -0.23
CA SER A 319 -18.77 -4.32 0.82
C SER A 319 -18.92 -5.74 0.29
N LEU A 320 -18.89 -6.71 1.20
CA LEU A 320 -19.23 -8.10 0.93
C LEU A 320 -20.28 -8.61 1.93
N SER A 321 -20.95 -9.69 1.55
CA SER A 321 -21.74 -10.54 2.43
C SER A 321 -21.27 -11.97 2.23
N ALA A 322 -20.99 -12.70 3.30
CA ALA A 322 -20.53 -14.07 3.23
C ALA A 322 -21.29 -14.94 4.23
N ARG A 323 -21.45 -16.21 3.85
CA ARG A 323 -21.81 -17.32 4.73
C ARG A 323 -20.75 -18.39 4.55
N VAL A 324 -20.13 -18.81 5.65
CA VAL A 324 -19.06 -19.81 5.62
C VAL A 324 -19.37 -20.88 6.66
N LEU A 325 -19.42 -22.12 6.20
CA LEU A 325 -19.53 -23.32 7.03
C LEU A 325 -18.15 -23.97 7.10
N TYR A 326 -17.66 -24.13 8.32
CA TYR A 326 -16.42 -24.83 8.64
C TYR A 326 -16.75 -26.15 9.33
N GLU A 327 -16.06 -27.21 8.93
CA GLU A 327 -16.13 -28.51 9.57
C GLU A 327 -14.77 -28.83 10.18
N PHE A 328 -14.77 -29.18 11.47
CA PHE A 328 -13.57 -29.45 12.23
C PHE A 328 -13.62 -30.84 12.87
N GLU A 329 -12.44 -31.46 12.96
CA GLU A 329 -12.16 -32.56 13.89
C GLU A 329 -11.29 -32.01 15.03
N LYS A 330 -11.61 -32.37 16.28
CA LYS A 330 -10.87 -31.92 17.46
C LYS A 330 -10.68 -33.02 18.49
N GLU A 331 -9.62 -32.89 19.28
CA GLU A 331 -9.42 -33.75 20.44
C GLU A 331 -10.52 -33.54 21.49
N SER A 332 -10.83 -34.63 22.21
CA SER A 332 -11.80 -34.59 23.31
C SER A 332 -11.27 -33.70 24.43
N GLY A 333 -12.08 -32.75 24.90
CA GLY A 333 -11.69 -31.76 25.91
C GLY A 333 -11.26 -30.40 25.35
N THR A 334 -11.09 -30.25 24.03
CA THR A 334 -10.90 -28.92 23.43
C THR A 334 -12.20 -28.12 23.48
N GLU A 335 -12.18 -26.97 24.16
CA GLU A 335 -13.38 -26.15 24.45
C GLU A 335 -13.52 -24.90 23.57
N TYR A 336 -12.51 -24.57 22.77
CA TYR A 336 -12.56 -23.38 21.92
C TYR A 336 -11.75 -23.51 20.63
N ILE A 337 -12.11 -22.69 19.64
CA ILE A 337 -11.37 -22.46 18.40
C ILE A 337 -11.19 -20.94 18.26
N ASP A 338 -9.97 -20.51 18.01
CA ASP A 338 -9.67 -19.09 17.76
C ASP A 338 -9.74 -18.81 16.25
N PHE A 339 -10.33 -17.67 15.89
CA PHE A 339 -10.40 -17.17 14.52
C PHE A 339 -9.72 -15.82 14.42
N ILE A 340 -9.10 -15.53 13.28
CA ILE A 340 -8.78 -14.16 12.86
C ILE A 340 -9.95 -13.62 12.03
N THR A 341 -10.35 -12.38 12.31
CA THR A 341 -11.52 -11.75 11.68
C THR A 341 -11.19 -10.35 11.19
N ASN A 342 -11.94 -9.84 10.20
CA ASN A 342 -11.84 -8.43 9.84
C ASN A 342 -12.83 -7.59 10.68
N SER A 343 -12.33 -6.61 11.43
CA SER A 343 -13.16 -5.75 12.31
C SER A 343 -14.22 -4.91 11.56
N GLY A 344 -14.10 -4.77 10.24
CA GLY A 344 -15.10 -4.14 9.39
C GLY A 344 -16.22 -5.08 8.89
N LEU A 345 -16.10 -6.39 9.14
CA LEU A 345 -17.10 -7.40 8.80
C LEU A 345 -17.88 -7.80 10.05
N HIS A 346 -19.21 -7.58 10.03
CA HIS A 346 -20.05 -7.79 11.19
C HIS A 346 -20.80 -9.12 11.11
N ILE A 347 -20.58 -9.99 12.08
CA ILE A 347 -21.32 -11.25 12.24
C ILE A 347 -22.81 -10.96 12.42
N LYS A 348 -23.63 -11.59 11.58
CA LYS A 348 -25.09 -11.54 11.58
C LYS A 348 -25.71 -12.78 12.21
N LYS A 349 -25.13 -13.95 11.93
CA LYS A 349 -25.60 -15.23 12.45
C LYS A 349 -24.40 -16.13 12.73
N LEU A 350 -24.48 -16.87 13.83
CA LEU A 350 -23.50 -17.87 14.23
C LEU A 350 -24.24 -19.09 14.77
N THR A 351 -23.96 -20.26 14.21
CA THR A 351 -24.44 -21.54 14.75
C THR A 351 -23.29 -22.52 14.94
N VAL A 352 -23.33 -23.26 16.04
CA VAL A 352 -22.41 -24.36 16.35
C VAL A 352 -23.23 -25.64 16.39
N ASN A 353 -22.87 -26.65 15.59
CA ASN A 353 -23.63 -27.90 15.44
C ASN A 353 -25.13 -27.67 15.14
N GLY A 354 -25.43 -26.67 14.31
CA GLY A 354 -26.79 -26.30 13.91
C GLY A 354 -27.60 -25.52 14.96
N VAL A 355 -27.06 -25.27 16.15
CA VAL A 355 -27.71 -24.50 17.22
C VAL A 355 -27.18 -23.07 17.23
N GLU A 356 -28.08 -22.08 17.29
CA GLU A 356 -27.68 -20.67 17.41
C GLU A 356 -26.88 -20.43 18.68
N ALA A 357 -25.68 -19.87 18.53
CA ALA A 357 -24.73 -19.66 19.62
C ALA A 357 -24.13 -18.24 19.59
N PRO A 358 -24.93 -17.15 19.58
CA PRO A 358 -24.39 -15.79 19.47
C PRO A 358 -23.48 -15.40 20.64
N ASN A 359 -23.65 -16.03 21.82
CA ASN A 359 -22.89 -15.73 23.03
C ASN A 359 -21.58 -16.55 23.16
N SER A 360 -21.32 -17.52 22.29
CA SER A 360 -20.09 -18.33 22.35
C SER A 360 -18.86 -17.57 21.83
N LEU A 361 -19.10 -16.43 21.16
CA LEU A 361 -18.08 -15.62 20.53
C LEU A 361 -17.54 -14.56 21.50
N LYS A 362 -16.23 -14.59 21.77
CA LYS A 362 -15.52 -13.65 22.65
C LYS A 362 -14.40 -12.95 21.90
N SER A 363 -14.54 -11.65 21.62
CA SER A 363 -13.48 -10.84 21.03
C SER A 363 -12.32 -10.67 22.02
N ILE A 364 -11.09 -10.88 21.55
CA ILE A 364 -9.89 -10.66 22.35
C ILE A 364 -9.52 -9.18 22.26
N LYS A 365 -9.40 -8.51 23.41
CA LYS A 365 -9.14 -7.06 23.45
C LYS A 365 -7.80 -6.72 22.82
N GLY A 366 -7.79 -5.67 21.99
CA GLY A 366 -6.57 -5.20 21.33
C GLY A 366 -6.10 -6.10 20.19
N THR A 367 -6.96 -6.99 19.70
CA THR A 367 -6.69 -7.85 18.55
C THR A 367 -7.94 -7.95 17.66
N ASP A 368 -7.74 -8.46 16.47
CA ASP A 368 -8.72 -8.92 15.50
C ASP A 368 -9.09 -10.40 15.67
N LYS A 369 -8.57 -11.03 16.73
CA LYS A 369 -8.85 -12.43 17.08
C LYS A 369 -10.12 -12.57 17.87
N VAL A 370 -10.82 -13.67 17.62
CA VAL A 370 -12.07 -14.00 18.26
C VAL A 370 -12.06 -15.45 18.69
N ARG A 371 -12.38 -15.70 19.96
CA ARG A 371 -12.47 -17.04 20.53
C ARG A 371 -13.90 -17.53 20.46
N LEU A 372 -14.12 -18.69 19.86
CA LEU A 372 -15.43 -19.33 19.74
C LEU A 372 -15.46 -20.58 20.61
N GLU A 373 -16.39 -20.65 21.56
CA GLU A 373 -16.59 -21.82 22.43
C GLU A 373 -17.28 -22.96 21.68
N VAL A 374 -16.70 -24.17 21.79
CA VAL A 374 -17.18 -25.40 21.15
C VAL A 374 -17.43 -26.50 22.18
N PRO A 375 -18.34 -27.46 21.93
CA PRO A 375 -18.63 -28.52 22.88
C PRO A 375 -17.43 -29.42 23.18
N ALA A 376 -17.01 -29.52 24.44
CA ALA A 376 -15.82 -30.27 24.86
C ALA A 376 -15.86 -31.76 24.45
N GLU A 377 -17.02 -32.41 24.58
CA GLU A 377 -17.21 -33.85 24.36
C GLU A 377 -17.31 -34.24 22.87
N SER A 378 -17.68 -33.31 21.99
CA SER A 378 -17.83 -33.59 20.56
C SER A 378 -16.47 -33.64 19.88
N ARG A 379 -16.18 -34.69 19.11
CA ARG A 379 -14.97 -34.75 18.28
C ARG A 379 -15.13 -34.00 16.95
N ASN A 380 -16.33 -34.02 16.38
CA ASN A 380 -16.64 -33.28 15.17
C ASN A 380 -17.45 -32.05 15.51
N VAL A 381 -17.07 -30.91 14.96
CA VAL A 381 -17.72 -29.62 15.21
C VAL A 381 -17.98 -28.93 13.87
N THR A 382 -19.20 -28.43 13.70
CA THR A 382 -19.56 -27.60 12.56
C THR A 382 -19.85 -26.18 13.03
N ILE A 383 -19.29 -25.20 12.32
CA ILE A 383 -19.45 -23.78 12.62
C ILE A 383 -19.94 -23.07 11.36
N ASP A 384 -21.14 -22.50 11.40
CA ASP A 384 -21.70 -21.70 10.29
C ASP A 384 -21.77 -20.24 10.73
N ILE A 385 -21.05 -19.38 10.01
CA ILE A 385 -20.95 -17.95 10.28
C ILE A 385 -21.44 -17.18 9.06
N SER A 386 -22.42 -16.30 9.27
CA SER A 386 -22.84 -15.32 8.28
C SER A 386 -22.42 -13.91 8.74
N TYR A 387 -21.76 -13.16 7.87
CA TYR A 387 -21.28 -11.80 8.16
C TYR A 387 -21.36 -10.90 6.93
N ALA A 388 -21.40 -9.58 7.16
CA ALA A 388 -21.39 -8.60 6.09
C ALA A 388 -20.80 -7.27 6.56
N GLY A 389 -20.20 -6.53 5.64
CA GLY A 389 -19.61 -5.24 5.97
C GLY A 389 -18.60 -4.77 4.94
N LYS A 390 -17.76 -3.82 5.35
CA LYS A 390 -16.67 -3.26 4.54
C LYS A 390 -15.36 -3.62 5.19
N LEU A 391 -14.38 -4.06 4.42
CA LEU A 391 -13.07 -4.40 4.95
C LEU A 391 -12.41 -3.17 5.58
N LYS A 392 -11.80 -3.38 6.75
CA LYS A 392 -10.80 -2.48 7.32
C LYS A 392 -9.41 -2.99 6.97
N TYR A 393 -8.46 -2.07 6.85
CA TYR A 393 -7.09 -2.33 6.41
C TYR A 393 -6.10 -2.16 7.56
N PRO A 394 -5.00 -2.92 7.58
CA PRO A 394 -3.95 -2.77 8.59
C PRO A 394 -3.25 -1.39 8.50
N SER A 395 -3.13 -0.85 7.29
CA SER A 395 -2.40 0.38 6.98
C SER A 395 -3.04 1.16 5.84
N SER A 396 -2.63 2.42 5.67
CA SER A 396 -3.05 3.27 4.55
C SER A 396 -2.25 3.05 3.26
N ILE A 397 -1.30 2.10 3.28
CA ILE A 397 -0.38 1.73 2.20
C ILE A 397 -0.28 0.20 2.20
N GLY A 398 -0.20 -0.44 1.03
CA GLY A 398 -0.10 -1.90 0.89
C GLY A 398 -1.39 -2.58 1.31
N PHE A 399 -2.39 -2.56 0.43
CA PHE A 399 -3.72 -3.11 0.75
C PHE A 399 -3.71 -4.63 0.64
N PRO A 400 -3.94 -5.40 1.73
CA PRO A 400 -4.09 -6.86 1.65
C PRO A 400 -5.37 -7.26 0.91
N GLY A 401 -6.35 -6.36 0.87
CA GLY A 401 -7.51 -6.53 0.02
C GLY A 401 -8.31 -5.24 -0.17
N TYR A 402 -9.07 -5.15 -1.25
CA TYR A 402 -10.06 -4.12 -1.50
C TYR A 402 -11.15 -4.61 -2.47
N ILE A 403 -12.27 -3.88 -2.49
CA ILE A 403 -13.38 -4.12 -3.39
C ILE A 403 -13.74 -2.79 -4.06
N SER A 404 -13.59 -2.70 -5.37
CA SER A 404 -13.97 -1.54 -6.19
C SER A 404 -14.79 -1.99 -7.40
N LYS A 405 -15.29 -1.03 -8.20
CA LYS A 405 -16.07 -1.32 -9.41
C LYS A 405 -15.19 -1.86 -10.53
N GLU A 406 -13.93 -1.48 -10.50
CA GLU A 406 -12.90 -1.77 -11.48
C GLU A 406 -12.27 -3.15 -11.21
N SER A 407 -12.01 -3.46 -9.94
CA SER A 407 -11.40 -4.73 -9.54
C SER A 407 -11.72 -5.12 -8.09
N ILE A 408 -11.54 -6.40 -7.79
CA ILE A 408 -11.58 -6.98 -6.45
C ILE A 408 -10.23 -7.67 -6.25
N TYR A 409 -9.57 -7.37 -5.14
CA TYR A 409 -8.33 -8.01 -4.75
C TYR A 409 -8.48 -8.43 -3.30
N LEU A 410 -8.49 -9.72 -2.99
CA LEU A 410 -8.68 -10.21 -1.63
C LEU A 410 -7.71 -11.36 -1.37
N LEU A 411 -6.60 -11.05 -0.70
CA LEU A 411 -5.72 -12.07 -0.13
C LEU A 411 -6.29 -12.62 1.17
N GLU A 412 -5.77 -13.76 1.60
CA GLU A 412 -6.06 -14.38 2.89
C GLU A 412 -5.92 -13.36 4.02
N ASN A 413 -4.78 -12.66 4.11
CA ASN A 413 -4.50 -11.65 5.14
C ASN A 413 -5.37 -10.38 5.11
N SER A 414 -6.38 -10.30 4.22
CA SER A 414 -7.47 -9.33 4.33
C SER A 414 -8.59 -9.79 5.29
N HIS A 415 -8.55 -11.07 5.70
CA HIS A 415 -9.52 -11.78 6.52
C HIS A 415 -10.95 -11.63 5.98
N TRP A 416 -11.08 -11.64 4.65
CA TRP A 416 -12.36 -11.57 3.94
C TRP A 416 -13.20 -12.83 4.13
N ILE A 417 -12.52 -13.97 4.31
CA ILE A 417 -13.02 -15.14 5.01
C ILE A 417 -12.33 -15.20 6.38
N PHE A 418 -13.06 -15.50 7.44
CA PHE A 418 -12.46 -15.62 8.77
C PHE A 418 -11.58 -16.86 8.84
N GLU A 419 -10.35 -16.70 9.30
CA GLU A 419 -9.33 -17.75 9.32
C GLU A 419 -9.34 -18.46 10.67
N PRO A 420 -9.62 -19.77 10.73
CA PRO A 420 -9.46 -20.53 11.95
C PRO A 420 -7.96 -20.81 12.21
N LEU A 421 -7.53 -20.66 13.46
CA LEU A 421 -6.17 -20.97 13.89
C LEU A 421 -6.05 -22.44 14.29
N THR A 422 -5.84 -23.32 13.31
CA THR A 422 -5.72 -24.78 13.46
C THR A 422 -4.32 -25.27 13.11
N GLY A 423 -3.83 -26.31 13.80
CA GLY A 423 -2.45 -26.80 13.60
C GLY A 423 -2.25 -27.87 12.52
N SER A 424 -3.33 -28.49 12.00
CA SER A 424 -3.22 -29.66 11.11
C SER A 424 -3.00 -29.30 9.64
N LYS A 425 -2.02 -29.98 9.02
CA LYS A 425 -1.60 -29.90 7.61
C LYS A 425 -2.20 -31.01 6.73
N ASP A 426 -3.37 -31.53 7.11
CA ASP A 426 -4.08 -32.53 6.30
C ASP A 426 -4.79 -31.82 5.12
N MET A 427 -5.13 -32.55 4.06
CA MET A 427 -5.87 -31.96 2.94
C MET A 427 -7.26 -31.49 3.39
N ILE A 428 -7.56 -30.23 3.11
CA ILE A 428 -8.79 -29.51 3.38
C ILE A 428 -9.60 -29.43 2.08
N GLU A 429 -10.84 -29.87 2.13
CA GLU A 429 -11.76 -29.70 1.01
C GLU A 429 -12.39 -28.30 1.06
N ILE A 430 -12.07 -27.47 0.07
CA ILE A 430 -12.54 -26.10 -0.03
C ILE A 430 -13.52 -26.02 -1.20
N LYS A 431 -14.79 -25.73 -0.90
CA LYS A 431 -15.83 -25.52 -1.91
C LYS A 431 -16.52 -24.19 -1.69
N GLY A 432 -17.00 -23.58 -2.74
CA GLY A 432 -17.80 -22.39 -2.55
C GLY A 432 -18.31 -21.75 -3.81
N SER A 433 -18.91 -20.58 -3.61
CA SER A 433 -19.40 -19.74 -4.70
C SER A 433 -19.10 -18.27 -4.39
N VAL A 434 -18.60 -17.56 -5.39
CA VAL A 434 -18.43 -16.11 -5.34
C VAL A 434 -19.37 -15.45 -6.35
N THR A 435 -20.06 -14.38 -5.95
CA THR A 435 -21.00 -13.66 -6.82
C THR A 435 -20.57 -12.21 -6.98
N ALA A 436 -20.40 -11.76 -8.23
CA ALA A 436 -19.99 -10.39 -8.56
C ALA A 436 -20.76 -9.84 -9.78
N PRO A 437 -20.72 -8.52 -10.04
CA PRO A 437 -21.25 -7.94 -11.28
C PRO A 437 -20.66 -8.59 -12.53
N LYS A 438 -21.48 -8.80 -13.58
CA LYS A 438 -21.07 -9.55 -14.78
C LYS A 438 -19.93 -8.94 -15.60
N ASN A 439 -19.59 -7.67 -15.35
CA ASN A 439 -18.47 -6.98 -16.00
C ASN A 439 -17.11 -7.33 -15.40
N LEU A 440 -17.09 -8.05 -14.27
CA LEU A 440 -15.87 -8.58 -13.67
C LEU A 440 -15.74 -10.06 -14.03
N VAL A 441 -14.51 -10.47 -14.33
CA VAL A 441 -14.10 -11.87 -14.45
C VAL A 441 -13.49 -12.26 -13.11
N MET A 442 -14.09 -13.23 -12.41
CA MET A 442 -13.57 -13.75 -11.15
C MET A 442 -12.46 -14.78 -11.39
N VAL A 443 -11.39 -14.68 -10.61
CA VAL A 443 -10.38 -15.72 -10.42
C VAL A 443 -10.59 -16.33 -9.04
N VAL A 444 -10.90 -17.62 -9.02
CA VAL A 444 -11.22 -18.43 -7.84
C VAL A 444 -10.14 -19.50 -7.64
N PRO A 445 -9.90 -19.96 -6.40
CA PRO A 445 -8.95 -21.04 -6.15
C PRO A 445 -9.43 -22.38 -6.71
N GLY A 446 -8.49 -23.26 -7.01
CA GLY A 446 -8.72 -24.58 -7.59
C GLY A 446 -9.33 -24.51 -8.98
N GLU A 447 -10.33 -25.34 -9.22
CA GLU A 447 -11.08 -25.40 -10.47
C GLU A 447 -12.45 -24.72 -10.37
N LEU A 448 -12.95 -24.31 -11.54
CA LEU A 448 -14.30 -23.77 -11.69
C LEU A 448 -15.26 -24.92 -11.97
N THR A 449 -16.24 -25.13 -11.09
CA THR A 449 -17.23 -26.22 -11.22
C THR A 449 -18.51 -25.76 -11.91
N GLY A 450 -18.78 -24.44 -11.91
CA GLY A 450 -19.97 -23.89 -12.54
C GLY A 450 -19.97 -22.36 -12.63
N VAL A 451 -20.71 -21.83 -13.61
CA VAL A 451 -21.01 -20.39 -13.69
C VAL A 451 -22.49 -20.18 -13.95
N LEU A 452 -23.13 -19.42 -13.09
CA LEU A 452 -24.53 -19.03 -13.21
C LEU A 452 -24.61 -17.53 -13.45
N GLU A 453 -25.45 -17.09 -14.40
CA GLU A 453 -25.71 -15.66 -14.62
C GLU A 453 -27.17 -15.35 -14.33
N GLU A 454 -27.40 -14.45 -13.36
CA GLU A 454 -28.74 -14.02 -12.97
C GLU A 454 -28.75 -12.52 -12.69
N HIS A 455 -29.77 -11.81 -13.18
CA HIS A 455 -30.03 -10.41 -12.83
C HIS A 455 -28.81 -9.46 -12.97
N GLY A 456 -27.97 -9.67 -14.01
CA GLY A 456 -26.79 -8.85 -14.27
C GLY A 456 -25.58 -9.13 -13.36
N ARG A 457 -25.64 -10.21 -12.59
CA ARG A 457 -24.55 -10.74 -11.76
C ARG A 457 -24.22 -12.15 -12.20
N LYS A 458 -22.97 -12.55 -11.98
CA LYS A 458 -22.50 -13.91 -12.21
C LYS A 458 -22.08 -14.52 -10.88
N THR A 459 -22.31 -15.81 -10.73
CA THR A 459 -21.89 -16.64 -9.61
C THR A 459 -20.96 -17.70 -10.15
N TRP A 460 -19.74 -17.75 -9.61
CA TRP A 460 -18.72 -18.72 -9.96
C TRP A 460 -18.62 -19.72 -8.82
N GLU A 461 -18.90 -20.98 -9.11
CA GLU A 461 -18.75 -22.10 -8.18
C GLU A 461 -17.36 -22.71 -8.37
N TYR A 462 -16.71 -23.04 -7.27
CA TYR A 462 -15.33 -23.52 -7.28
C TYR A 462 -15.11 -24.63 -6.25
N SER A 463 -14.09 -25.45 -6.53
CA SER A 463 -13.63 -26.52 -5.66
C SER A 463 -12.11 -26.58 -5.69
N ALA A 464 -11.50 -26.77 -4.52
CA ALA A 464 -10.07 -26.95 -4.37
C ALA A 464 -9.80 -27.95 -3.24
N LEU A 465 -8.73 -28.71 -3.37
CA LEU A 465 -8.17 -29.53 -2.31
C LEU A 465 -6.79 -28.96 -1.97
N SER A 466 -6.57 -28.64 -0.69
CA SER A 466 -5.34 -27.97 -0.25
C SER A 466 -5.02 -28.31 1.19
N ASN A 467 -3.76 -28.47 1.54
CA ASN A 467 -3.30 -28.67 2.91
C ASN A 467 -3.12 -27.36 3.70
N ASP A 468 -3.42 -26.22 3.08
CA ASP A 468 -3.51 -24.91 3.75
C ASP A 468 -4.80 -24.18 3.35
N PHE A 469 -5.33 -23.39 4.30
CA PHE A 469 -6.52 -22.58 4.13
C PHE A 469 -6.17 -21.08 4.04
N SER A 470 -5.62 -20.70 2.88
CA SER A 470 -5.26 -19.32 2.56
C SER A 470 -6.03 -18.83 1.33
N PRO A 471 -7.37 -18.64 1.41
CA PRO A 471 -8.17 -18.38 0.22
C PRO A 471 -7.92 -16.97 -0.34
N GLY A 472 -7.30 -16.89 -1.52
CA GLY A 472 -7.24 -15.68 -2.35
C GLY A 472 -8.34 -15.65 -3.40
N VAL A 473 -8.98 -14.50 -3.63
CA VAL A 473 -9.87 -14.27 -4.77
C VAL A 473 -9.64 -12.93 -5.42
N PHE A 474 -9.72 -12.91 -6.75
CA PHE A 474 -9.43 -11.73 -7.55
C PHE A 474 -10.52 -11.52 -8.58
N ALA A 475 -10.73 -10.27 -8.98
CA ALA A 475 -11.64 -9.94 -10.04
C ALA A 475 -11.21 -8.68 -10.75
N GLY A 476 -11.44 -8.62 -12.06
CA GLY A 476 -11.12 -7.46 -12.86
C GLY A 476 -11.80 -7.55 -14.20
N ASN A 477 -11.65 -6.49 -15.00
CA ASN A 477 -11.91 -6.60 -16.43
C ASN A 477 -10.71 -7.31 -17.08
N TYR A 478 -10.68 -8.64 -16.98
CA TYR A 478 -9.58 -9.45 -17.50
C TYR A 478 -9.84 -9.96 -18.92
N GLU A 479 -8.79 -9.96 -19.73
CA GLU A 479 -8.63 -10.90 -20.82
C GLU A 479 -7.91 -12.14 -20.29
N VAL A 480 -8.27 -13.32 -20.82
CA VAL A 480 -7.71 -14.60 -20.37
C VAL A 480 -7.05 -15.29 -21.54
N LYS A 481 -5.77 -15.63 -21.40
CA LYS A 481 -5.03 -16.47 -22.35
C LYS A 481 -4.70 -17.81 -21.71
N LYS A 482 -4.97 -18.89 -22.44
CA LYS A 482 -4.66 -20.26 -22.03
C LYS A 482 -3.46 -20.75 -22.81
N MET A 483 -2.48 -21.31 -22.12
CA MET A 483 -1.26 -21.85 -22.71
C MET A 483 -0.84 -23.12 -21.98
N LEU A 484 0.03 -23.91 -22.61
CA LEU A 484 0.55 -25.14 -22.04
C LEU A 484 2.07 -25.02 -21.92
N ALA A 485 2.60 -25.25 -20.72
CA ALA A 485 4.02 -25.24 -20.44
C ALA A 485 4.42 -26.60 -19.86
N GLY A 486 5.10 -27.41 -20.67
CA GLY A 486 5.34 -28.81 -20.34
C GLY A 486 4.02 -29.57 -20.11
N SER A 487 3.79 -30.01 -18.87
CA SER A 487 2.56 -30.69 -18.45
C SER A 487 1.50 -29.77 -17.83
N THR A 488 1.83 -28.50 -17.60
CA THR A 488 0.99 -27.56 -16.84
C THR A 488 0.16 -26.66 -17.74
N GLU A 489 -1.16 -26.64 -17.55
CA GLU A 489 -2.04 -25.62 -18.14
C GLU A 489 -1.88 -24.31 -17.37
N ILE A 490 -1.60 -23.23 -18.07
CA ILE A 490 -1.51 -21.87 -17.52
C ILE A 490 -2.71 -21.06 -18.01
N GLU A 491 -3.36 -20.37 -17.08
CA GLU A 491 -4.36 -19.34 -17.37
C GLU A 491 -3.79 -17.96 -16.99
N PHE A 492 -3.50 -17.13 -17.97
CA PHE A 492 -2.99 -15.78 -17.77
C PHE A 492 -4.11 -14.74 -17.85
N TYR A 493 -4.39 -14.08 -16.74
CA TYR A 493 -5.41 -13.06 -16.55
C TYR A 493 -4.75 -11.68 -16.50
N TYR A 494 -5.01 -10.83 -17.49
CA TYR A 494 -4.42 -9.49 -17.56
C TYR A 494 -5.40 -8.44 -18.04
N SER A 495 -5.10 -7.17 -17.77
CA SER A 495 -5.91 -6.03 -18.17
C SER A 495 -5.84 -5.83 -19.69
N PRO A 496 -6.96 -5.71 -20.42
CA PRO A 496 -6.96 -5.36 -21.83
C PRO A 496 -6.22 -4.06 -22.16
N LYS A 497 -6.05 -3.16 -21.17
CA LYS A 497 -5.25 -1.93 -21.32
C LYS A 497 -3.76 -2.21 -21.55
N HIS A 498 -3.27 -3.33 -21.03
CA HIS A 498 -1.86 -3.74 -21.06
C HIS A 498 -1.54 -4.73 -22.19
N ARG A 499 -2.55 -5.10 -22.99
CA ARG A 499 -2.40 -6.02 -24.13
C ARG A 499 -1.23 -5.65 -25.05
N ALA A 500 -1.12 -4.36 -25.40
CA ALA A 500 -0.10 -3.90 -26.33
C ALA A 500 1.33 -4.15 -25.80
N TYR A 501 1.53 -4.02 -24.49
CA TYR A 501 2.82 -4.32 -23.85
C TYR A 501 3.09 -5.82 -23.82
N ILE A 502 2.10 -6.60 -23.36
CA ILE A 502 2.17 -8.06 -23.26
C ILE A 502 2.48 -8.71 -24.62
N GLU A 503 1.79 -8.28 -25.67
CA GLU A 503 2.00 -8.81 -27.02
C GLU A 503 3.33 -8.35 -27.63
N ALA A 504 3.75 -7.09 -27.39
CA ALA A 504 5.00 -6.58 -27.94
C ALA A 504 6.24 -7.26 -27.34
N LEU A 505 6.21 -7.60 -26.05
CA LEU A 505 7.32 -8.29 -25.39
C LEU A 505 7.17 -9.81 -25.36
N GLY A 506 6.05 -10.36 -25.85
CA GLY A 506 5.83 -11.81 -25.86
C GLY A 506 5.81 -12.44 -24.46
N ILE A 507 5.21 -11.77 -23.47
CA ILE A 507 5.17 -12.21 -22.06
C ILE A 507 4.69 -13.66 -21.89
N GLU A 508 3.78 -14.11 -22.76
CA GLU A 508 3.30 -15.49 -22.79
C GLU A 508 4.43 -16.52 -22.95
N ASN A 509 5.45 -16.21 -23.76
CA ASN A 509 6.59 -17.10 -23.96
C ASN A 509 7.43 -17.19 -22.69
N TYR A 510 7.64 -16.08 -21.98
CA TYR A 510 8.35 -16.08 -20.70
C TYR A 510 7.61 -16.90 -19.65
N LEU A 511 6.28 -16.79 -19.57
CA LEU A 511 5.47 -17.64 -18.67
C LEU A 511 5.66 -19.13 -18.97
N ILE A 512 5.65 -19.50 -20.25
CA ILE A 512 5.90 -20.88 -20.69
C ILE A 512 7.31 -21.33 -20.32
N ASN A 513 8.32 -20.48 -20.54
CA ASN A 513 9.72 -20.78 -20.27
C ASN A 513 9.98 -20.97 -18.77
N ILE A 514 9.46 -20.08 -17.91
CA ILE A 514 9.59 -20.16 -16.45
C ILE A 514 9.04 -21.50 -15.95
N VAL A 515 7.78 -21.81 -16.29
CA VAL A 515 7.13 -23.04 -15.82
C VAL A 515 7.82 -24.27 -16.37
N SER A 516 8.22 -24.26 -17.65
CA SER A 516 8.96 -25.38 -18.25
C SER A 516 10.34 -25.57 -17.60
N TYR A 517 11.00 -24.49 -17.20
CA TYR A 517 12.28 -24.53 -16.50
C TYR A 517 12.12 -25.16 -15.11
N TYR A 518 11.09 -24.80 -14.35
CA TYR A 518 10.83 -25.42 -13.04
C TYR A 518 10.39 -26.88 -13.15
N GLU A 519 9.53 -27.22 -14.12
CA GLU A 519 9.16 -28.62 -14.36
C GLU A 519 10.38 -29.49 -14.72
N LYS A 520 11.30 -28.96 -15.52
CA LYS A 520 12.52 -29.65 -15.95
C LYS A 520 13.49 -29.89 -14.79
N ASN A 521 13.70 -28.88 -13.95
CA ASN A 521 14.79 -28.89 -12.95
C ASN A 521 14.35 -29.32 -11.55
N ILE A 522 13.07 -29.16 -11.19
CA ILE A 522 12.54 -29.49 -9.85
C ILE A 522 11.49 -30.61 -9.92
N GLY A 523 10.64 -30.61 -10.94
CA GLY A 523 9.63 -31.65 -11.14
C GLY A 523 8.26 -31.07 -11.45
N VAL A 524 7.29 -31.94 -11.70
CA VAL A 524 5.95 -31.52 -12.16
C VAL A 524 5.24 -30.58 -11.18
N TYR A 525 4.47 -29.64 -11.74
CA TYR A 525 3.65 -28.70 -10.98
C TYR A 525 2.78 -29.42 -9.92
N PRO A 526 2.68 -28.90 -8.68
CA PRO A 526 2.05 -29.64 -7.60
C PRO A 526 0.54 -29.79 -7.75
N TYR A 527 -0.17 -28.84 -8.34
CA TYR A 527 -1.63 -28.90 -8.47
C TYR A 527 -2.06 -29.36 -9.88
N GLN A 528 -1.65 -30.56 -10.31
CA GLN A 528 -1.90 -31.05 -11.68
C GLN A 528 -3.39 -31.15 -12.09
N GLU A 529 -4.29 -31.18 -11.12
CA GLU A 529 -5.75 -31.18 -11.38
C GLU A 529 -6.28 -29.78 -11.73
N TYR A 530 -5.51 -28.73 -11.44
CA TYR A 530 -5.91 -27.34 -11.61
C TYR A 530 -4.94 -26.60 -12.54
N PRO A 531 -5.42 -25.63 -13.33
CA PRO A 531 -4.51 -24.76 -14.07
C PRO A 531 -3.75 -23.84 -13.11
N LEU A 532 -2.50 -23.52 -13.43
CA LEU A 532 -1.76 -22.43 -12.80
C LEU A 532 -2.32 -21.10 -13.30
N LYS A 533 -2.89 -20.31 -12.41
CA LYS A 533 -3.52 -19.02 -12.75
C LYS A 533 -2.55 -17.90 -12.43
N ILE A 534 -2.15 -17.13 -13.45
CA ILE A 534 -1.27 -15.97 -13.30
C ILE A 534 -2.12 -14.74 -13.51
N VAL A 535 -2.14 -13.83 -12.53
CA VAL A 535 -3.14 -12.78 -12.43
C VAL A 535 -2.48 -11.42 -12.23
N GLU A 536 -2.74 -10.51 -13.15
CA GLU A 536 -2.42 -9.11 -12.96
C GLU A 536 -3.25 -8.51 -11.80
N SER A 537 -2.57 -7.82 -10.90
CA SER A 537 -3.17 -7.09 -9.78
C SER A 537 -2.80 -5.59 -9.84
N SER A 538 -3.50 -4.75 -9.07
CA SER A 538 -3.22 -3.31 -9.06
C SER A 538 -1.92 -2.97 -8.34
N ILE A 539 -1.31 -1.83 -8.68
CA ILE A 539 -0.16 -1.23 -7.98
C ILE A 539 -0.37 -0.97 -6.48
N TYR A 540 -1.59 -1.07 -5.97
CA TYR A 540 -1.91 -0.95 -4.54
C TYR A 540 -1.35 -2.08 -3.68
N LYS A 541 -0.96 -3.19 -4.31
CA LYS A 541 -0.09 -4.22 -3.76
C LYS A 541 1.09 -4.33 -4.71
N THR A 542 2.25 -3.84 -4.27
CA THR A 542 3.51 -3.96 -5.02
C THR A 542 4.08 -5.37 -4.86
N GLY A 543 4.89 -5.82 -5.81
CA GLY A 543 5.42 -7.19 -5.84
C GLY A 543 4.41 -8.17 -6.44
N GLY A 544 4.45 -9.41 -5.99
CA GLY A 544 3.41 -10.39 -6.21
C GLY A 544 2.95 -11.05 -4.91
N HIS A 545 2.21 -12.14 -5.10
CA HIS A 545 1.78 -13.05 -4.04
C HIS A 545 1.36 -14.37 -4.66
N SER A 546 1.69 -15.49 -4.01
CA SER A 546 1.30 -16.83 -4.44
C SER A 546 0.38 -17.48 -3.40
N THR A 547 -0.73 -18.06 -3.85
CA THR A 547 -1.68 -18.79 -3.01
C THR A 547 -2.36 -19.90 -3.80
N LEU A 548 -2.39 -21.12 -3.26
CA LEU A 548 -2.95 -22.30 -3.96
C LEU A 548 -2.36 -22.38 -5.39
N ASN A 549 -3.23 -22.48 -6.40
CA ASN A 549 -2.87 -22.46 -7.82
C ASN A 549 -2.93 -21.06 -8.46
N ILE A 550 -2.87 -19.98 -7.67
CA ILE A 550 -2.96 -18.60 -8.15
C ILE A 550 -1.68 -17.84 -7.79
N VAL A 551 -1.07 -17.23 -8.79
CA VAL A 551 0.03 -16.27 -8.67
C VAL A 551 -0.49 -14.90 -9.07
N THR A 552 -0.31 -13.91 -8.23
CA THR A 552 -0.64 -12.52 -8.54
C THR A 552 0.61 -11.68 -8.68
N VAL A 553 0.63 -10.76 -9.65
CA VAL A 553 1.75 -9.84 -9.84
C VAL A 553 1.22 -8.45 -10.13
N SER A 554 1.85 -7.42 -9.58
CA SER A 554 1.45 -6.02 -9.74
C SER A 554 1.52 -5.53 -11.19
N GLU A 555 0.59 -4.67 -11.59
CA GLU A 555 0.39 -4.18 -12.96
C GLU A 555 1.64 -3.57 -13.61
N TYR A 556 2.59 -3.06 -12.81
CA TYR A 556 3.82 -2.47 -13.35
C TYR A 556 4.66 -3.48 -14.15
N VAL A 557 4.56 -4.78 -13.84
CA VAL A 557 5.24 -5.86 -14.57
C VAL A 557 4.71 -5.99 -16.00
N PHE A 558 3.48 -5.57 -16.24
CA PHE A 558 2.81 -5.66 -17.54
C PHE A 558 2.54 -4.28 -18.17
N ASN A 559 3.03 -3.19 -17.57
CA ASN A 559 2.65 -1.83 -17.96
C ASN A 559 3.84 -0.85 -17.93
N ARG A 560 4.93 -1.18 -18.63
CA ARG A 560 6.06 -0.26 -18.83
C ARG A 560 5.92 0.55 -20.13
N GLU A 561 6.62 1.68 -20.23
CA GLU A 561 6.74 2.46 -21.46
C GLU A 561 7.49 1.64 -22.54
N LEU A 562 6.84 1.42 -23.68
CA LEU A 562 7.48 0.86 -24.88
C LEU A 562 8.22 1.98 -25.62
N ASP A 563 9.55 2.03 -25.50
CA ASP A 563 10.36 2.91 -26.36
C ASP A 563 10.39 2.31 -27.78
N ARG A 564 9.62 2.90 -28.68
CA ARG A 564 9.56 2.48 -30.08
C ARG A 564 10.88 2.78 -30.80
N GLU A 565 11.75 1.79 -30.87
CA GLU A 565 12.30 1.24 -32.11
C GLU A 565 12.36 -0.30 -32.00
N ILE A 566 11.18 -0.94 -31.94
CA ILE A 566 11.06 -2.36 -32.35
C ILE A 566 11.10 -2.37 -33.88
N GLY A 567 12.28 -2.06 -34.41
CA GLY A 567 12.60 -1.96 -35.83
C GLY A 567 13.57 -3.05 -36.20
N GLY A 568 13.14 -4.30 -36.10
CA GLY A 568 13.88 -5.44 -36.61
C GLY A 568 12.95 -6.65 -36.67
N ASP A 569 12.82 -7.23 -37.86
CA ASP A 569 12.24 -8.56 -38.09
C ASP A 569 13.14 -9.65 -37.46
N SER A 570 13.43 -9.55 -36.16
CA SER A 570 14.14 -10.58 -35.39
C SER A 570 13.16 -11.28 -34.48
N ASP A 571 13.07 -12.60 -34.63
CA ASP A 571 12.16 -13.51 -33.92
C ASP A 571 12.44 -13.64 -32.39
N GLY A 572 12.91 -12.58 -31.72
CA GLY A 572 13.13 -12.55 -30.27
C GLY A 572 13.57 -11.18 -29.75
N PHE A 573 13.04 -10.79 -28.58
CA PHE A 573 13.56 -9.68 -27.77
C PHE A 573 14.84 -10.13 -27.06
N SER A 574 15.88 -9.29 -27.06
CA SER A 574 17.11 -9.50 -26.28
C SER A 574 17.45 -8.21 -25.54
N PRO A 575 17.50 -8.20 -24.20
CA PRO A 575 17.71 -6.98 -23.44
C PRO A 575 19.13 -6.42 -23.59
N ASP A 576 19.26 -5.11 -23.84
CA ASP A 576 20.51 -4.35 -23.73
C ASP A 576 20.71 -3.87 -22.29
N LEU A 577 21.52 -4.60 -21.54
CA LEU A 577 21.73 -4.39 -20.11
C LEU A 577 22.54 -3.11 -19.77
N THR A 578 22.90 -2.30 -20.76
CA THR A 578 23.36 -0.91 -20.54
C THR A 578 22.20 0.09 -20.41
N SER A 579 21.00 -0.31 -20.81
CA SER A 579 19.75 0.43 -20.66
C SER A 579 19.09 0.12 -19.31
N LEU A 580 18.76 1.17 -18.54
CA LEU A 580 18.02 1.02 -17.29
C LEU A 580 16.63 0.37 -17.49
N LYS A 581 16.03 0.55 -18.67
CA LYS A 581 14.73 -0.05 -19.00
C LYS A 581 14.82 -1.56 -19.15
N ASP A 582 15.90 -2.04 -19.74
CA ASP A 582 16.10 -3.48 -19.96
C ASP A 582 16.50 -4.18 -18.65
N ILE A 583 17.27 -3.53 -17.78
CA ILE A 583 17.49 -3.99 -16.40
C ILE A 583 16.15 -4.07 -15.64
N THR A 584 15.27 -3.09 -15.82
CA THR A 584 13.94 -3.09 -15.19
C THR A 584 13.09 -4.26 -15.70
N PHE A 585 13.12 -4.53 -17.01
CA PHE A 585 12.41 -5.68 -17.58
C PHE A 585 12.94 -7.03 -17.03
N VAL A 586 14.26 -7.19 -16.94
CA VAL A 586 14.84 -8.40 -16.32
C VAL A 586 14.40 -8.53 -14.86
N GLY A 587 14.36 -7.43 -14.10
CA GLY A 587 13.83 -7.42 -12.74
C GLY A 587 12.32 -7.76 -12.65
N ASP A 588 11.53 -7.34 -13.64
CA ASP A 588 10.11 -7.70 -13.74
C ASP A 588 9.94 -9.21 -14.03
N MET A 589 10.81 -9.80 -14.86
CA MET A 589 10.83 -11.25 -15.12
C MET A 589 11.37 -12.06 -13.95
N ASP A 590 12.35 -11.54 -13.21
CA ASP A 590 12.83 -12.11 -11.96
C ASP A 590 11.70 -12.20 -10.92
N LEU A 591 10.96 -11.11 -10.72
CA LEU A 591 9.78 -11.12 -9.85
C LEU A 591 8.73 -12.12 -10.34
N LEU A 592 8.43 -12.17 -11.63
CA LEU A 592 7.47 -13.13 -12.19
C LEU A 592 7.91 -14.58 -11.95
N ALA A 593 9.20 -14.87 -12.14
CA ALA A 593 9.80 -16.17 -11.89
C ALA A 593 9.75 -16.55 -10.40
N HIS A 594 10.12 -15.62 -9.52
CA HIS A 594 10.05 -15.76 -8.06
C HIS A 594 8.65 -16.15 -7.59
N GLU A 595 7.63 -15.39 -8.02
CA GLU A 595 6.25 -15.63 -7.58
C GLU A 595 5.69 -16.95 -8.11
N ILE A 596 6.15 -17.40 -9.30
CA ILE A 596 5.82 -18.73 -9.84
C ILE A 596 6.59 -19.83 -9.09
N ALA A 597 7.83 -19.59 -8.67
CA ALA A 597 8.63 -20.55 -7.92
C ALA A 597 7.97 -20.92 -6.58
N HIS A 598 7.21 -20.01 -5.97
CA HIS A 598 6.42 -20.30 -4.78
C HIS A 598 5.38 -21.41 -4.97
N GLN A 599 4.99 -21.69 -6.21
CA GLN A 599 4.13 -22.83 -6.48
C GLN A 599 4.79 -24.15 -6.10
N TRP A 600 6.12 -24.28 -6.26
CA TRP A 600 6.91 -25.42 -5.80
C TRP A 600 7.34 -25.27 -4.34
N TRP A 601 7.90 -24.11 -3.97
CA TRP A 601 8.43 -23.83 -2.64
C TRP A 601 7.62 -22.74 -1.94
N GLY A 602 6.62 -23.15 -1.16
CA GLY A 602 5.62 -22.27 -0.56
C GLY A 602 4.28 -22.99 -0.49
N THR A 603 3.57 -23.08 -1.61
CA THR A 603 2.27 -23.79 -1.69
C THR A 603 2.43 -25.28 -1.98
N GLY A 604 3.47 -25.66 -2.74
CA GLY A 604 3.77 -27.05 -3.07
C GLY A 604 4.44 -27.80 -1.92
N VAL A 605 5.53 -27.23 -1.40
CA VAL A 605 6.24 -27.67 -0.19
C VAL A 605 6.18 -26.54 0.82
N PHE A 606 5.75 -26.86 2.05
CA PHE A 606 5.55 -25.88 3.11
C PHE A 606 6.84 -25.69 3.87
N VAL A 607 7.60 -24.66 3.52
CA VAL A 607 8.88 -24.39 4.17
C VAL A 607 8.63 -23.92 5.61
N GLU A 608 9.23 -24.62 6.58
CA GLU A 608 9.11 -24.23 7.99
C GLU A 608 10.05 -23.06 8.27
N GLU A 609 9.53 -21.85 8.07
CA GLU A 609 10.25 -20.58 8.22
C GLU A 609 11.07 -20.50 9.51
N ASN A 610 12.39 -20.48 9.36
CA ASN A 610 13.37 -20.30 10.43
C ASN A 610 14.55 -19.49 9.87
N PRO A 611 14.46 -18.14 9.89
CA PRO A 611 15.41 -17.27 9.19
C PRO A 611 16.88 -17.66 9.44
N PRO A 612 17.71 -17.77 8.39
CA PRO A 612 17.42 -17.39 7.00
C PRO A 612 16.57 -18.42 6.20
N TRP A 613 16.43 -19.68 6.67
CA TRP A 613 15.67 -20.72 5.98
C TRP A 613 14.21 -20.34 5.73
N SER A 614 13.83 -20.30 4.46
CA SER A 614 12.55 -19.74 4.02
C SER A 614 12.16 -20.13 2.60
N SER A 615 10.86 -20.07 2.30
CA SER A 615 10.35 -20.21 0.94
C SER A 615 10.80 -19.06 0.04
N GLU A 616 10.93 -17.86 0.60
CA GLU A 616 11.44 -16.66 -0.11
C GLU A 616 12.85 -16.91 -0.66
N GLY A 617 13.75 -17.47 0.16
CA GLY A 617 15.11 -17.76 -0.27
C GLY A 617 15.20 -18.82 -1.37
N LEU A 618 14.35 -19.86 -1.31
CA LEU A 618 14.25 -20.87 -2.37
C LEU A 618 13.67 -20.28 -3.67
N ALA A 619 12.64 -19.45 -3.57
CA ALA A 619 12.03 -18.76 -4.71
C ALA A 619 13.02 -17.81 -5.39
N ASP A 620 13.75 -17.01 -4.62
CA ASP A 620 14.79 -16.10 -5.10
C ASP A 620 15.94 -16.86 -5.79
N TYR A 621 16.40 -17.96 -5.20
CA TYR A 621 17.42 -18.80 -5.82
C TYR A 621 16.95 -19.33 -7.17
N LEU A 622 15.72 -19.87 -7.26
CA LEU A 622 15.18 -20.39 -8.53
C LEU A 622 14.93 -19.29 -9.56
N ALA A 623 14.45 -18.12 -9.16
CA ALA A 623 14.28 -16.96 -10.03
C ALA A 623 15.63 -16.53 -10.63
N TYR A 624 16.66 -16.38 -9.78
CA TYR A 624 18.02 -16.07 -10.20
C TYR A 624 18.57 -17.08 -11.21
N LYS A 625 18.36 -18.39 -10.98
CA LYS A 625 18.83 -19.44 -11.90
C LYS A 625 18.07 -19.41 -13.23
N TYR A 626 16.75 -19.18 -13.20
CA TYR A 626 15.97 -18.98 -14.42
C TYR A 626 16.45 -17.75 -15.21
N VAL A 627 16.61 -16.59 -14.56
CA VAL A 627 17.10 -15.36 -15.19
C VAL A 627 18.49 -15.56 -15.79
N THR A 628 19.35 -16.32 -15.11
CA THR A 628 20.69 -16.66 -15.60
C THR A 628 20.64 -17.52 -16.87
N GLU A 629 19.72 -18.49 -16.95
CA GLU A 629 19.51 -19.34 -18.13
C GLU A 629 18.90 -18.55 -19.30
N GLU A 630 17.86 -17.76 -19.03
CA GLU A 630 17.08 -17.04 -20.07
C GLU A 630 17.85 -15.82 -20.62
N PHE A 631 18.49 -15.04 -19.74
CA PHE A 631 19.11 -13.76 -20.10
C PHE A 631 20.64 -13.74 -19.97
N GLY A 632 21.24 -14.81 -19.44
CA GLY A 632 22.69 -14.94 -19.24
C GLY A 632 23.19 -14.39 -17.90
N SER A 633 24.39 -14.82 -17.51
CA SER A 633 25.00 -14.46 -16.21
C SER A 633 25.34 -12.98 -16.03
N TYR A 634 25.48 -12.23 -17.11
CA TYR A 634 25.64 -10.77 -17.03
C TYR A 634 24.34 -10.09 -16.57
N ALA A 635 23.18 -10.58 -17.02
CA ALA A 635 21.87 -10.06 -16.61
C ALA A 635 21.59 -10.33 -15.13
N SER A 636 21.86 -11.54 -14.68
CA SER A 636 21.63 -11.95 -13.29
C SER A 636 22.70 -11.44 -12.31
N GLY A 637 23.85 -10.98 -12.80
CA GLY A 637 24.94 -10.44 -11.97
C GLY A 637 24.51 -9.28 -11.06
N TYR A 638 23.52 -8.49 -11.48
CA TYR A 638 22.94 -7.43 -10.66
C TYR A 638 22.18 -7.96 -9.43
N ILE A 639 21.40 -9.04 -9.59
CA ILE A 639 20.66 -9.68 -8.49
C ILE A 639 21.65 -10.14 -7.40
N LEU A 640 22.72 -10.82 -7.82
CA LEU A 640 23.77 -11.28 -6.91
C LEU A 640 24.48 -10.11 -6.20
N ALA A 641 24.71 -8.99 -6.89
CA ALA A 641 25.29 -7.79 -6.28
C ALA A 641 24.36 -7.16 -5.24
N MET A 642 23.03 -7.17 -5.49
CA MET A 642 22.04 -6.70 -4.51
C MET A 642 22.03 -7.57 -3.26
N TRP A 643 22.03 -8.91 -3.40
CA TRP A 643 22.06 -9.81 -2.25
C TRP A 643 23.31 -9.61 -1.40
N LYS A 644 24.49 -9.57 -2.03
CA LYS A 644 25.76 -9.30 -1.35
C LYS A 644 25.75 -7.96 -0.62
N GLY A 645 25.32 -6.89 -1.29
CA GLY A 645 25.22 -5.57 -0.65
C GLY A 645 24.25 -5.53 0.53
N GLY A 646 23.14 -6.27 0.45
CA GLY A 646 22.19 -6.43 1.56
C GLY A 646 22.80 -7.12 2.77
N VAL A 647 23.43 -8.28 2.55
CA VAL A 647 24.12 -9.05 3.61
C VAL A 647 25.27 -8.24 4.21
N ASP A 648 26.13 -7.64 3.38
CA ASP A 648 27.22 -6.78 3.84
C ASP A 648 26.70 -5.62 4.70
N SER A 649 25.60 -4.97 4.28
CA SER A 649 24.98 -3.88 5.04
C SER A 649 24.45 -4.35 6.39
N MET A 650 23.79 -5.52 6.43
CA MET A 650 23.27 -6.14 7.64
C MET A 650 24.39 -6.49 8.61
N GLU A 651 25.41 -7.21 8.15
CA GLU A 651 26.54 -7.68 8.96
C GLU A 651 27.37 -6.52 9.53
N ASN A 652 27.55 -5.45 8.74
CA ASN A 652 28.24 -4.24 9.20
C ASN A 652 27.37 -3.33 10.09
N SER A 653 26.08 -3.63 10.25
CA SER A 653 25.19 -2.79 11.05
C SER A 653 25.49 -2.93 12.56
N TYR A 654 25.46 -1.79 13.27
CA TYR A 654 25.83 -1.73 14.68
C TYR A 654 25.03 -2.70 15.56
N TYR A 655 23.71 -2.81 15.33
CA TYR A 655 22.83 -3.63 16.17
C TYR A 655 22.96 -5.13 15.88
N TYR A 656 23.32 -5.51 14.65
CA TYR A 656 23.59 -6.91 14.29
C TYR A 656 24.83 -7.42 15.01
N ALA A 657 25.91 -6.63 14.98
CA ALA A 657 27.14 -6.93 15.71
C ALA A 657 27.00 -6.81 17.25
N ASN A 658 25.94 -6.15 17.76
CA ASN A 658 25.74 -5.86 19.17
C ASN A 658 24.29 -6.16 19.63
N PRO A 659 23.86 -7.44 19.69
CA PRO A 659 22.47 -7.81 20.01
C PRO A 659 22.01 -7.30 21.39
N LYS A 660 22.92 -7.23 22.37
CA LYS A 660 22.61 -6.63 23.69
C LYS A 660 22.22 -5.15 23.60
N MET A 661 22.70 -4.42 22.60
CA MET A 661 22.31 -3.02 22.38
C MET A 661 20.97 -2.90 21.67
N LEU A 662 20.61 -3.88 20.83
CA LEU A 662 19.29 -3.98 20.21
C LEU A 662 18.18 -4.11 21.29
N GLU A 663 18.44 -4.87 22.35
CA GLU A 663 17.54 -4.99 23.51
C GLU A 663 17.33 -3.68 24.26
N ASN A 664 18.27 -2.73 24.17
CA ASN A 664 18.13 -1.41 24.81
C ASN A 664 17.27 -0.45 23.97
N LEU A 665 16.94 -0.79 22.71
CA LEU A 665 16.07 0.03 21.89
C LEU A 665 14.61 -0.03 22.39
N PRO A 666 13.86 1.08 22.27
CA PRO A 666 12.40 1.08 22.37
C PRO A 666 11.79 -0.01 21.48
N GLU A 667 10.80 -0.73 22.00
CA GLU A 667 10.16 -1.88 21.35
C GLU A 667 9.82 -1.65 19.87
N LYS A 668 9.20 -0.50 19.55
CA LYS A 668 8.83 -0.17 18.17
C LYS A 668 10.02 -0.01 17.23
N GLN A 669 11.14 0.55 17.72
CA GLN A 669 12.35 0.72 16.92
C GLN A 669 13.05 -0.63 16.73
N ARG A 670 13.04 -1.47 17.76
CA ARG A 670 13.55 -2.84 17.72
C ARG A 670 12.79 -3.68 16.71
N GLN A 671 11.46 -3.72 16.78
CA GLN A 671 10.61 -4.44 15.83
C GLN A 671 10.86 -3.99 14.39
N LYS A 672 11.02 -2.67 14.16
CA LYS A 672 11.36 -2.16 12.84
C LYS A 672 12.71 -2.72 12.37
N TYR A 673 13.73 -2.67 13.21
CA TYR A 673 15.05 -3.19 12.88
C TYR A 673 15.00 -4.70 12.61
N GLU A 674 14.36 -5.48 13.49
CA GLU A 674 14.18 -6.94 13.33
C GLU A 674 13.46 -7.28 12.02
N MET A 675 12.45 -6.52 11.61
CA MET A 675 11.76 -6.71 10.33
C MET A 675 12.67 -6.45 9.12
N GLU A 676 13.51 -5.41 9.16
CA GLU A 676 14.46 -5.11 8.06
C GLU A 676 15.56 -6.18 7.98
N THR A 677 16.13 -6.59 9.12
CA THR A 677 17.11 -7.69 9.20
C THR A 677 16.50 -8.98 8.65
N ARG A 678 15.31 -9.34 9.12
CA ARG A 678 14.61 -10.54 8.64
C ARG A 678 14.41 -10.51 7.12
N LYS A 679 14.07 -9.36 6.54
CA LYS A 679 13.94 -9.26 5.08
C LYS A 679 15.26 -9.59 4.36
N ILE A 680 16.40 -9.15 4.88
CA ILE A 680 17.71 -9.45 4.28
C ILE A 680 18.06 -10.94 4.45
N GLU A 681 17.77 -11.53 5.61
CA GLU A 681 17.99 -12.96 5.87
C GLU A 681 17.22 -13.82 4.85
N LEU A 682 15.94 -13.50 4.62
CA LEU A 682 15.06 -14.27 3.73
C LEU A 682 15.41 -14.08 2.25
N TYR A 683 15.53 -12.82 1.78
CA TYR A 683 15.62 -12.48 0.35
C TYR A 683 17.06 -12.29 -0.16
N SER A 684 18.08 -12.44 0.68
CA SER A 684 19.47 -12.19 0.27
C SER A 684 20.45 -13.19 0.87
N GLN A 685 20.40 -13.42 2.17
CA GLN A 685 21.31 -14.38 2.81
C GLN A 685 20.96 -15.82 2.41
N MET A 686 19.70 -16.23 2.54
CA MET A 686 19.29 -17.59 2.20
C MET A 686 19.58 -18.00 0.75
N PRO A 687 19.25 -17.21 -0.29
CA PRO A 687 19.60 -17.60 -1.65
C PRO A 687 21.12 -17.65 -1.89
N MET A 688 21.92 -16.84 -1.17
CA MET A 688 23.39 -16.98 -1.19
C MET A 688 23.87 -18.29 -0.55
N LEU A 689 23.25 -18.75 0.54
CA LEU A 689 23.55 -20.05 1.14
C LEU A 689 23.16 -21.20 0.20
N LEU A 690 22.07 -21.08 -0.56
CA LEU A 690 21.69 -22.05 -1.59
C LEU A 690 22.68 -22.07 -2.76
N LEU A 691 23.17 -20.92 -3.21
CA LEU A 691 24.27 -20.85 -4.18
C LEU A 691 25.54 -21.52 -3.65
N ARG A 692 25.85 -21.36 -2.36
CA ARG A 692 26.97 -22.04 -1.74
C ARG A 692 26.78 -23.56 -1.71
N ALA A 693 25.58 -24.04 -1.39
CA ALA A 693 25.22 -25.46 -1.47
C ALA A 693 25.41 -26.01 -2.90
N GLU A 694 25.00 -25.24 -3.91
CA GLU A 694 25.21 -25.55 -5.33
C GLU A 694 26.71 -25.65 -5.66
N GLU A 695 27.54 -24.70 -5.22
CA GLU A 695 28.99 -24.70 -5.45
C GLU A 695 29.68 -25.94 -4.85
N LEU A 696 29.26 -26.37 -3.66
CA LEU A 696 29.85 -27.51 -2.96
C LEU A 696 29.47 -28.86 -3.59
N LEU A 697 28.24 -28.98 -4.08
CA LEU A 697 27.70 -30.23 -4.62
C LEU A 697 27.87 -30.36 -6.15
N GLY A 698 28.04 -29.23 -6.82
CA GLY A 698 27.89 -29.10 -8.27
C GLY A 698 26.43 -28.94 -8.68
N GLU A 699 26.19 -28.07 -9.66
CA GLU A 699 24.84 -27.65 -10.10
C GLU A 699 23.91 -28.81 -10.43
N GLU A 700 24.34 -29.75 -11.28
CA GLU A 700 23.52 -30.90 -11.67
C GLU A 700 23.11 -31.76 -10.45
N SER A 701 24.06 -32.06 -9.56
CA SER A 701 23.81 -32.82 -8.34
C SER A 701 22.86 -32.09 -7.39
N PHE A 702 22.98 -30.76 -7.31
CA PHE A 702 22.14 -29.95 -6.44
C PHE A 702 20.69 -29.93 -6.92
N PHE A 703 20.45 -29.73 -8.23
CA PHE A 703 19.10 -29.81 -8.80
C PHE A 703 18.48 -31.20 -8.66
N ILE A 704 19.25 -32.28 -8.82
CA ILE A 704 18.75 -33.64 -8.55
C ILE A 704 18.28 -33.76 -7.09
N LYS A 705 19.07 -33.27 -6.13
CA LYS A 705 18.68 -33.27 -4.71
C LYS A 705 17.44 -32.41 -4.44
N LEU A 706 17.33 -31.23 -5.03
CA LEU A 706 16.14 -30.39 -4.91
C LEU A 706 14.90 -31.08 -5.48
N SER A 707 15.03 -31.76 -6.62
CA SER A 707 13.95 -32.55 -7.22
C SER A 707 13.52 -33.72 -6.33
N ASP A 708 14.47 -34.44 -5.74
CA ASP A 708 14.19 -35.54 -4.81
C ASP A 708 13.47 -35.04 -3.54
N ILE A 709 13.95 -33.94 -2.97
CA ILE A 709 13.33 -33.27 -1.80
C ILE A 709 11.91 -32.82 -2.17
N TYR A 710 11.73 -32.16 -3.31
CA TYR A 710 10.41 -31.72 -3.75
C TYR A 710 9.44 -32.91 -3.88
N ALA A 711 9.88 -34.01 -4.50
CA ALA A 711 9.07 -35.20 -4.65
C ALA A 711 8.68 -35.85 -3.31
N GLU A 712 9.59 -35.86 -2.33
CA GLU A 712 9.36 -36.42 -1.00
C GLU A 712 8.45 -35.54 -0.13
N TYR A 713 8.64 -34.23 -0.18
CA TYR A 713 8.00 -33.24 0.67
C TYR A 713 6.79 -32.54 0.04
N ARG A 714 6.36 -32.96 -1.16
CA ARG A 714 5.16 -32.42 -1.81
C ARG A 714 3.93 -32.51 -0.87
N PHE A 715 3.30 -31.37 -0.63
CA PHE A 715 2.21 -31.13 0.32
C PHE A 715 2.54 -31.49 1.78
N LYS A 716 3.83 -31.47 2.14
CA LYS A 716 4.34 -31.63 3.50
C LYS A 716 5.19 -30.44 3.86
N SER A 717 5.59 -30.39 5.12
CA SER A 717 6.51 -29.37 5.61
C SER A 717 7.94 -29.82 5.59
N LEU A 718 8.82 -28.88 5.28
CA LEU A 718 10.27 -29.08 5.17
C LEU A 718 10.99 -28.15 6.14
N SER A 719 11.64 -28.73 7.15
CA SER A 719 12.52 -28.01 8.06
C SER A 719 13.91 -27.79 7.44
N TYR A 720 14.69 -26.88 8.02
CA TYR A 720 16.05 -26.63 7.54
C TYR A 720 16.96 -27.85 7.78
N GLU A 721 16.80 -28.52 8.92
CA GLU A 721 17.56 -29.71 9.28
C GLU A 721 17.25 -30.88 8.32
N GLU A 722 15.99 -31.02 7.91
CA GLU A 722 15.57 -32.01 6.91
C GLU A 722 16.18 -31.72 5.53
N PHE A 723 16.21 -30.45 5.12
CA PHE A 723 16.89 -30.02 3.89
C PHE A 723 18.40 -30.33 3.93
N LEU A 724 19.09 -29.95 5.01
CA LEU A 724 20.52 -30.21 5.19
C LEU A 724 20.82 -31.73 5.19
N SER A 725 20.02 -32.51 5.90
CA SER A 725 20.15 -33.97 5.92
C SER A 725 19.97 -34.59 4.54
N SER A 726 18.99 -34.11 3.76
CA SER A 726 18.70 -34.62 2.40
C SER A 726 19.79 -34.22 1.39
N THR A 727 20.37 -33.04 1.57
CA THR A 727 21.49 -32.56 0.75
C THR A 727 22.83 -33.15 1.18
N GLY A 728 22.94 -33.70 2.40
CA GLY A 728 24.18 -34.22 2.95
C GLY A 728 25.17 -33.12 3.33
N LEU A 729 24.65 -31.92 3.60
CA LEU A 729 25.41 -30.74 4.02
C LEU A 729 25.13 -30.46 5.50
N SER A 730 25.98 -29.65 6.12
CA SER A 730 25.78 -29.10 7.46
C SER A 730 25.76 -27.56 7.42
N GLU A 731 25.24 -26.93 8.48
CA GLU A 731 25.28 -25.47 8.60
C GLU A 731 26.71 -24.92 8.48
N VAL A 732 27.69 -25.64 9.04
CA VAL A 732 29.11 -25.25 8.99
C VAL A 732 29.63 -25.22 7.56
N ASP A 733 29.20 -26.14 6.70
CA ASP A 733 29.63 -26.16 5.29
C ASP A 733 29.14 -24.92 4.53
N LEU A 734 27.98 -24.38 4.91
CA LEU A 734 27.35 -23.22 4.29
C LEU A 734 27.84 -21.88 4.87
N ASP A 735 28.25 -21.87 6.14
CA ASP A 735 28.78 -20.68 6.84
C ASP A 735 30.27 -20.39 6.57
N GLU A 736 31.03 -21.33 5.99
CA GLU A 736 32.46 -21.13 5.69
C GLU A 736 32.70 -20.13 4.54
N ASP A 737 32.97 -18.88 4.93
CA ASP A 737 33.42 -17.77 4.08
C ASP A 737 34.83 -18.05 3.48
N PRO A 738 34.98 -18.25 2.15
CA PRO A 738 36.29 -18.52 1.54
C PRO A 738 37.25 -17.32 1.58
N VAL A 739 36.81 -16.12 2.00
CA VAL A 739 37.62 -14.89 1.98
C VAL A 739 38.36 -14.63 3.29
N LYS A 740 38.02 -15.28 4.41
CA LYS A 740 38.78 -15.15 5.69
C LYS A 740 39.87 -16.21 5.90
N GLY A 741 39.97 -17.17 5.00
CA GLY A 741 40.89 -18.31 5.11
C GLY A 741 42.21 -18.15 4.35
N LYS A 742 42.86 -16.97 4.31
CA LYS A 742 44.23 -16.84 3.77
C LYS A 742 44.98 -15.53 4.13
N GLU A 743 44.84 -15.00 5.33
CA GLU A 743 45.81 -14.02 5.86
C GLU A 743 46.53 -14.57 7.10
N THR A 744 47.36 -15.59 6.89
CA THR A 744 48.49 -15.81 7.79
C THR A 744 49.59 -14.80 7.47
N GLY A 745 49.57 -13.69 8.19
CA GLY A 745 50.76 -12.98 8.61
C GLY A 745 51.21 -11.81 7.74
N THR A 746 50.73 -10.60 8.07
CA THR A 746 51.62 -9.54 8.56
C THR A 746 50.80 -8.47 9.27
N LYS A 747 51.10 -8.27 10.56
CA LYS A 747 50.74 -7.03 11.26
C LYS A 747 51.46 -5.88 10.56
N GLU A 748 50.74 -4.94 9.98
CA GLU A 748 51.21 -3.56 9.95
C GLU A 748 50.03 -2.57 9.88
N THR A 749 50.18 -1.55 10.70
CA THR A 749 49.33 -0.41 10.99
C THR A 749 48.85 0.37 9.77
N ALA A 750 47.55 0.70 9.71
CA ALA A 750 47.09 1.94 9.10
C ALA A 750 45.81 2.44 9.81
N GLU A 751 45.96 3.55 10.51
CA GLU A 751 44.90 4.37 11.08
C GLU A 751 44.10 5.08 9.98
N ARG A 752 42.81 5.33 10.28
CA ARG A 752 41.97 6.45 9.80
C ARG A 752 41.77 6.59 8.28
N GLU A 753 40.52 6.43 7.84
CA GLU A 753 39.60 7.56 7.63
C GLU A 753 38.20 7.03 7.33
N ALA A 754 37.24 7.44 8.15
CA ALA A 754 35.82 7.27 7.91
C ALA A 754 35.37 8.38 6.96
N VAL A 755 34.77 8.02 5.84
CA VAL A 755 33.91 8.92 5.07
C VAL A 755 32.63 8.15 4.77
N PHE A 756 31.59 8.56 5.48
CA PHE A 756 30.19 8.28 5.19
C PHE A 756 29.85 8.81 3.79
N ASP A 757 29.11 8.05 3.00
CA ASP A 757 28.14 8.63 2.07
C ASP A 757 26.92 7.71 1.95
N GLU A 758 25.77 8.36 2.02
CA GLU A 758 24.38 7.89 2.19
C GLU A 758 23.78 7.15 0.99
#